data_AF-A0A1J5DQ66-F1
#
_entry.id   AF-A0A1J5DQ66-F1
#
_cell.length_a   1.000
_cell.length_b   1.000
_cell.length_c   1.000
_cell.angle_alpha   90.00
_cell.angle_beta   90.00
_cell.angle_gamma   90.00
#
_symmetry.space_group_name_H-M   'P 1'
#
loop_
_entity.id
_entity.type
_entity.pdbx_description
1 polymer ?
#
loop_
_entity_poly.entity_id
_entity_poly.type
_entity_poly.pdbx_seq_one_letter_code
_entity_poly.pdbx_strand_id
1 'polypeptide(L)'
;MSTEPRLQLRLALLFLALVVWGCENSPRAHRVTDLATEVAEDGPQDNAADLVDEEIDVLPALATLHNGTTTLVVDPAASRLQLFRGDSLLLEVELESLQLGVVGAFDDAKLYDPYGFFFASILTPAPPLKRWVSATDIAAIEEAGAGLTVQVRFDADRILPLHIAPAADSDRFSLELEQLPVADGLDVPVYVRLRAKVDPTEAFYGLGEVFDKVEHRGTVRAMQMELDSSSESGGNEAHVPIPLLLGTRGWGLFVESYQAGLFDVASVDADRVDLIFAVADGARPLNFKFHLFSEAAPIDLTRHYYELTGFPIRPARWALGPWLWRDENLDQAEVLDDIKQIRDLDLATTGLWLDRPYATAVNTFDFEATHYPAPQEMIDAIHALGLRVALWHTPYLDEAHPATADLLAQAEGLGFYPTKTGLQRLNGWGRPLDFTNPRAVAWWQDHVRAYTDMGVEGFKLDYGEDVVGGALGIRSEWSFYDGSDERDMHARFQHGYHQTYAELLPESGGFLLCRAAAWGDQVRVSVIWPGDLDASFDRYGDTVTPANGNPYNAVGGLPAALVASLSLGPSGFPLFGSDTGGYRHSPPDKETFVRWFESTALSPVMQVGTSDNDLPWVFKPENGFDPESLAWYRQYARLHLRLFPYVWTYLDRLQTDGRPIQRVLGLVHPELGVHPSDVFLLGDSLLAAPVVERGARERSLVLPDGDWLDWWTGESVGGGPLTVAAPLGTLPLFVQAGALVPMLRPTIDAMAPTSDAARVDSYATDAGALWVRTSAGPEHSFELFDHSSVSQASSGAVTTLGAVSGEEFVSGAVFEVIAEAAPPSSVLLDGAALSELGGVAELEGSAPGWFYETGTRTLWVRVPAGAHEVVVGR
;
A
#
# COMPACT_ATOMS: atom_id res chain seq x y z
N MET A 1 25.48 46.32 -12.41
CA MET A 1 25.66 46.57 -13.87
C MET A 1 25.49 45.20 -14.53
N SER A 2 24.29 44.83 -15.02
CA SER A 2 23.79 45.09 -16.40
C SER A 2 24.69 44.41 -17.46
N THR A 3 24.27 43.54 -18.39
CA THR A 3 22.97 43.08 -18.97
C THR A 3 23.19 41.69 -19.62
N GLU A 4 22.24 40.83 -20.02
CA GLU A 4 20.75 40.84 -20.15
C GLU A 4 20.24 39.37 -20.22
N PRO A 5 19.04 39.00 -19.72
CA PRO A 5 18.50 37.64 -19.89
C PRO A 5 17.88 37.45 -21.28
N ARG A 6 18.44 36.54 -22.12
CA ARG A 6 17.96 36.31 -23.49
C ARG A 6 17.87 34.85 -23.96
N LEU A 7 17.88 33.87 -23.06
CA LEU A 7 17.76 32.44 -23.44
C LEU A 7 16.39 31.81 -23.14
N GLN A 8 15.72 32.18 -22.04
CA GLN A 8 14.44 31.57 -21.64
C GLN A 8 13.24 31.96 -22.53
N LEU A 9 13.36 32.99 -23.38
CA LEU A 9 12.26 33.44 -24.26
C LEU A 9 12.23 32.77 -25.65
N ARG A 10 13.06 31.74 -25.91
CA ARG A 10 13.16 31.09 -27.24
C ARG A 10 12.56 29.69 -27.34
N LEU A 11 12.13 29.07 -26.24
CA LEU A 11 11.33 27.83 -26.26
C LEU A 11 9.82 28.09 -26.10
N ALA A 12 9.42 29.17 -25.42
CA ALA A 12 8.01 29.54 -25.23
C ALA A 12 7.31 30.15 -26.47
N LEU A 13 7.95 30.15 -27.64
CA LEU A 13 7.50 30.91 -28.83
C LEU A 13 7.22 30.04 -30.07
N LEU A 14 6.98 28.74 -29.87
CA LEU A 14 6.61 27.79 -30.95
C LEU A 14 5.19 27.21 -30.83
N PHE A 15 4.41 27.62 -29.80
CA PHE A 15 3.06 27.11 -29.54
C PHE A 15 1.91 28.16 -29.60
N LEU A 16 2.20 29.45 -29.84
CA LEU A 16 1.17 30.48 -30.02
C LEU A 16 1.13 31.02 -31.45
N ALA A 17 0.31 30.39 -32.29
CA ALA A 17 0.01 30.91 -33.64
C ALA A 17 -1.34 30.43 -34.19
N LEU A 18 -2.48 30.76 -33.55
CA LEU A 18 -3.78 30.87 -34.21
C LEU A 18 -4.83 31.65 -33.39
N VAL A 19 -5.75 32.30 -34.12
CA VAL A 19 -6.92 33.10 -33.68
C VAL A 19 -6.63 34.55 -33.18
N VAL A 20 -7.30 35.51 -33.85
CA VAL A 20 -7.10 36.97 -33.72
C VAL A 20 -8.44 37.71 -33.87
N TRP A 21 -8.84 38.41 -32.81
CA TRP A 21 -9.41 39.78 -32.77
C TRP A 21 -10.90 40.13 -33.10
N GLY A 22 -11.37 41.18 -32.39
CA GLY A 22 -12.60 41.98 -32.61
C GLY A 22 -13.50 42.07 -31.36
N CYS A 23 -13.99 43.21 -30.85
CA CYS A 23 -13.77 44.63 -31.16
C CYS A 23 -14.13 45.54 -29.94
N GLU A 24 -13.83 46.84 -30.03
CA GLU A 24 -13.91 47.85 -28.95
C GLU A 24 -15.31 48.48 -28.74
N ASN A 25 -15.67 48.92 -27.51
CA ASN A 25 -15.72 50.37 -27.15
C ASN A 25 -16.27 50.67 -25.72
N SER A 26 -15.98 51.87 -25.23
CA SER A 26 -16.22 52.40 -23.87
C SER A 26 -17.30 53.53 -23.87
N PRO A 27 -17.40 54.50 -22.90
CA PRO A 27 -17.05 54.55 -21.46
C PRO A 27 -18.18 55.16 -20.56
N ARG A 28 -18.02 55.17 -19.22
CA ARG A 28 -17.91 56.39 -18.36
C ARG A 28 -17.90 56.11 -16.86
N ALA A 29 -17.22 56.99 -16.13
CA ALA A 29 -17.10 56.97 -14.67
C ALA A 29 -17.98 58.03 -14.01
N HIS A 30 -18.27 57.87 -12.71
CA HIS A 30 -18.23 58.95 -11.72
C HIS A 30 -17.97 58.39 -10.31
N ARG A 31 -17.14 59.07 -9.52
CA ARG A 31 -16.99 58.89 -8.06
C ARG A 31 -18.09 59.68 -7.34
N VAL A 32 -18.36 59.37 -6.05
CA VAL A 32 -18.11 60.28 -4.88
C VAL A 32 -18.71 59.70 -3.57
N THR A 33 -17.80 59.37 -2.64
CA THR A 33 -17.82 59.37 -1.15
C THR A 33 -19.02 58.98 -0.28
N ASP A 34 -18.68 58.18 0.73
CA ASP A 34 -19.19 58.04 2.10
C ASP A 34 -19.97 59.22 2.72
N LEU A 35 -20.93 58.89 3.62
CA LEU A 35 -20.77 59.06 5.08
C LEU A 35 -21.93 58.45 5.89
N ALA A 36 -21.63 58.03 7.12
CA ALA A 36 -22.60 57.68 8.18
C ALA A 36 -23.33 58.97 8.70
N THR A 37 -24.31 58.97 9.61
CA THR A 37 -24.49 58.15 10.83
C THR A 37 -25.94 58.27 11.36
N GLU A 38 -26.28 57.39 12.29
CA GLU A 38 -27.38 57.37 13.28
C GLU A 38 -28.07 58.71 13.66
N VAL A 39 -29.38 58.66 13.96
CA VAL A 39 -30.00 59.09 15.24
C VAL A 39 -31.24 58.21 15.52
N ALA A 40 -31.52 57.91 16.79
CA ALA A 40 -32.58 57.02 17.28
C ALA A 40 -33.80 57.75 17.88
N GLU A 41 -34.74 56.97 18.48
CA GLU A 41 -35.85 57.37 19.37
C GLU A 41 -37.00 58.15 18.68
N ASP A 42 -38.24 57.63 18.60
CA ASP A 42 -39.17 57.40 19.72
C ASP A 42 -40.29 56.38 19.37
N GLY A 43 -40.78 55.64 20.38
CA GLY A 43 -42.11 54.99 20.35
C GLY A 43 -43.05 55.66 21.38
N PRO A 44 -44.11 55.01 21.87
CA PRO A 44 -44.83 53.83 21.37
C PRO A 44 -46.36 54.08 21.23
N GLN A 45 -47.14 53.12 20.71
CA GLN A 45 -48.38 52.66 21.37
C GLN A 45 -49.07 51.46 20.67
N ASP A 46 -49.35 50.45 21.50
CA ASP A 46 -50.36 49.38 21.43
C ASP A 46 -51.17 49.16 20.13
N ASN A 47 -51.13 47.91 19.65
CA ASN A 47 -52.27 47.01 19.88
C ASN A 47 -51.80 45.55 19.94
N ALA A 48 -52.19 44.84 21.00
CA ALA A 48 -51.97 43.41 21.15
C ALA A 48 -53.19 42.61 20.66
N ALA A 49 -52.97 41.64 19.78
CA ALA A 49 -53.75 40.40 19.69
C ALA A 49 -53.00 39.40 18.80
N ASP A 50 -53.04 38.13 19.19
CA ASP A 50 -52.57 36.93 18.50
C ASP A 50 -51.09 36.56 18.69
N LEU A 51 -50.77 36.21 19.95
CA LEU A 51 -49.71 35.24 20.24
C LEU A 51 -50.22 33.85 19.82
N VAL A 52 -49.71 33.35 18.71
CA VAL A 52 -49.53 31.90 18.54
C VAL A 52 -48.26 31.57 19.32
N ASP A 53 -48.32 30.59 20.22
CA ASP A 53 -47.09 29.97 20.74
C ASP A 53 -46.41 29.28 19.57
N GLU A 54 -45.44 29.94 18.94
CA GLU A 54 -44.38 29.23 18.24
C GLU A 54 -43.62 28.45 19.33
N GLU A 55 -43.70 27.12 19.30
CA GLU A 55 -42.75 26.28 19.99
C GLU A 55 -41.35 26.67 19.48
N ILE A 56 -40.62 27.44 20.28
CA ILE A 56 -39.20 27.66 20.06
C ILE A 56 -38.57 26.29 20.21
N ASP A 57 -38.18 25.70 19.08
CA ASP A 57 -37.57 24.39 19.03
C ASP A 57 -36.18 24.48 19.67
N VAL A 58 -36.13 24.24 20.99
CA VAL A 58 -34.90 24.38 21.77
C VAL A 58 -34.02 23.18 21.44
N LEU A 59 -32.98 23.43 20.63
CA LEU A 59 -31.96 22.43 20.30
C LEU A 59 -31.50 21.67 21.56
N PRO A 60 -31.34 20.33 21.48
CA PRO A 60 -30.87 19.54 22.60
C PRO A 60 -29.48 20.03 23.03
N ALA A 61 -29.23 20.10 24.34
CA ALA A 61 -27.98 20.66 24.87
C ALA A 61 -26.72 19.93 24.38
N LEU A 62 -26.83 18.62 24.14
CA LEU A 62 -25.88 17.76 23.42
C LEU A 62 -26.70 16.68 22.70
N ALA A 63 -26.28 16.27 21.51
CA ALA A 63 -26.78 15.06 20.85
C ALA A 63 -25.63 14.05 20.77
N THR A 64 -25.85 12.84 21.30
CA THR A 64 -24.78 11.85 21.47
C THR A 64 -25.17 10.53 20.81
N LEU A 65 -24.27 10.01 19.97
CA LEU A 65 -24.36 8.66 19.42
C LEU A 65 -23.26 7.78 20.02
N HIS A 66 -23.62 6.55 20.38
CA HIS A 66 -22.70 5.54 20.89
C HIS A 66 -22.61 4.39 19.90
N ASN A 67 -21.41 3.89 19.64
CA ASN A 67 -21.19 2.69 18.87
C ASN A 67 -20.00 1.90 19.45
N GLY A 68 -20.30 0.77 20.09
CA GLY A 68 -19.34 0.00 20.88
C GLY A 68 -18.64 0.84 21.96
N THR A 69 -17.33 1.01 21.85
CA THR A 69 -16.52 1.84 22.78
C THR A 69 -16.41 3.30 22.34
N THR A 70 -16.76 3.57 21.08
CA THR A 70 -16.65 4.87 20.43
C THR A 70 -17.92 5.70 20.63
N THR A 71 -17.78 6.98 20.90
CA THR A 71 -18.88 7.93 21.11
C THR A 71 -18.66 9.18 20.28
N LEU A 72 -19.66 9.56 19.49
CA LEU A 72 -19.67 10.82 18.75
C LEU A 72 -20.66 11.79 19.43
N VAL A 73 -20.17 12.97 19.80
CA VAL A 73 -20.97 14.03 20.42
C VAL A 73 -21.08 15.20 19.45
N VAL A 74 -22.31 15.66 19.22
CA VAL A 74 -22.64 16.92 18.54
C VAL A 74 -23.05 17.92 19.61
N ASP A 75 -22.29 19.01 19.72
CA ASP A 75 -22.47 20.10 20.69
C ASP A 75 -22.94 21.35 19.94
N PRO A 76 -24.27 21.59 19.81
CA PRO A 76 -24.81 22.74 19.10
C PRO A 76 -24.58 24.06 19.85
N ALA A 77 -24.31 24.03 21.16
CA ALA A 77 -24.04 25.24 21.94
C ALA A 77 -22.60 25.75 21.74
N ALA A 78 -21.64 24.84 21.53
CA ALA A 78 -20.25 25.16 21.18
C ALA A 78 -19.94 25.02 19.68
N SER A 79 -20.94 24.74 18.84
CA SER A 79 -20.82 24.53 17.39
C SER A 79 -19.69 23.56 17.00
N ARG A 80 -19.71 22.32 17.52
CA ARG A 80 -18.65 21.31 17.24
C ARG A 80 -19.14 19.87 17.25
N LEU A 81 -18.36 18.99 16.63
CA LEU A 81 -18.44 17.54 16.70
C LEU A 81 -17.19 17.00 17.41
N GLN A 82 -17.34 15.95 18.23
CA GLN A 82 -16.24 15.37 18.99
C GLN A 82 -16.32 13.84 18.98
N LEU A 83 -15.18 13.18 18.71
CA LEU A 83 -15.03 11.73 18.75
C LEU A 83 -14.29 11.33 20.03
N PHE A 84 -14.89 10.44 20.81
CA PHE A 84 -14.36 9.91 22.06
C PHE A 84 -14.24 8.39 22.03
N ARG A 85 -13.25 7.86 22.76
CA ARG A 85 -13.17 6.45 23.17
C ARG A 85 -13.17 6.39 24.69
N GLY A 86 -14.27 5.93 25.28
CA GLY A 86 -14.56 6.19 26.70
C GLY A 86 -14.52 7.69 27.01
N ASP A 87 -13.76 8.09 28.04
CA ASP A 87 -13.60 9.51 28.42
C ASP A 87 -12.49 10.25 27.61
N SER A 88 -11.79 9.56 26.69
CA SER A 88 -10.67 10.14 25.95
C SER A 88 -11.12 10.81 24.66
N LEU A 89 -10.96 12.14 24.55
CA LEU A 89 -11.11 12.87 23.30
C LEU A 89 -10.01 12.44 22.31
N LEU A 90 -10.43 12.03 21.12
CA LEU A 90 -9.54 11.61 20.04
C LEU A 90 -9.48 12.67 18.92
N LEU A 91 -10.64 13.18 18.50
CA LEU A 91 -10.79 14.13 17.39
C LEU A 91 -11.84 15.19 17.75
N GLU A 92 -11.61 16.46 17.41
CA GLU A 92 -12.60 17.55 17.52
C GLU A 92 -12.71 18.29 16.18
N VAL A 93 -13.93 18.53 15.71
CA VAL A 93 -14.23 19.35 14.54
C VAL A 93 -15.10 20.51 14.99
N GLU A 94 -14.53 21.71 15.04
CA GLU A 94 -15.30 22.95 15.17
C GLU A 94 -16.05 23.20 13.86
N LEU A 95 -17.34 23.57 13.88
CA LEU A 95 -18.14 23.71 12.66
C LEU A 95 -17.61 24.80 11.73
N GLU A 96 -16.99 25.86 12.26
CA GLU A 96 -16.32 26.87 11.43
C GLU A 96 -15.16 26.30 10.58
N SER A 97 -14.65 25.12 10.96
CA SER A 97 -13.64 24.34 10.22
C SER A 97 -14.24 23.36 9.20
N LEU A 98 -15.57 23.24 9.10
CA LEU A 98 -16.24 22.69 7.92
C LEU A 98 -16.55 23.85 6.97
N GLN A 99 -15.93 23.85 5.79
CA GLN A 99 -15.99 24.97 4.85
C GLN A 99 -16.34 24.51 3.42
N LEU A 100 -17.16 25.30 2.73
CA LEU A 100 -17.38 25.18 1.29
C LEU A 100 -16.47 26.16 0.54
N GLY A 101 -15.61 25.65 -0.34
CA GLY A 101 -14.86 26.48 -1.28
C GLY A 101 -15.75 26.78 -2.48
N VAL A 102 -16.07 28.06 -2.71
CA VAL A 102 -17.07 28.45 -3.72
C VAL A 102 -16.48 29.30 -4.85
N VAL A 103 -17.11 29.25 -6.03
CA VAL A 103 -16.82 30.07 -7.21
C VAL A 103 -18.09 30.81 -7.68
N GLY A 104 -17.94 31.87 -8.49
CA GLY A 104 -19.10 32.63 -8.99
C GLY A 104 -19.95 31.88 -10.03
N ALA A 105 -19.34 30.95 -10.75
CA ALA A 105 -19.98 29.98 -11.65
C ALA A 105 -19.03 28.80 -11.83
N PHE A 106 -19.57 27.60 -12.09
CA PHE A 106 -18.77 26.44 -12.48
C PHE A 106 -18.22 26.62 -13.90
N ASP A 107 -16.95 26.30 -14.12
CA ASP A 107 -16.28 26.32 -15.42
C ASP A 107 -15.87 24.89 -15.77
N ASP A 108 -16.64 24.25 -16.64
CA ASP A 108 -16.48 22.84 -17.02
C ASP A 108 -15.16 22.54 -17.74
N ALA A 109 -14.40 23.56 -18.16
CA ALA A 109 -13.05 23.39 -18.73
C ALA A 109 -11.94 23.36 -17.67
N LYS A 110 -12.26 23.60 -16.38
CA LYS A 110 -11.28 23.70 -15.29
C LYS A 110 -11.13 22.40 -14.52
N LEU A 111 -9.88 22.11 -14.17
CA LEU A 111 -9.59 21.15 -13.12
C LEU A 111 -9.78 21.84 -11.76
N TYR A 112 -10.61 21.25 -10.91
CA TYR A 112 -10.82 21.67 -9.53
C TYR A 112 -9.97 20.81 -8.58
N ASP A 113 -8.67 20.71 -8.87
CA ASP A 113 -7.71 20.02 -8.03
C ASP A 113 -7.24 20.96 -6.90
N PRO A 114 -7.40 20.58 -5.61
CA PRO A 114 -6.98 21.42 -4.50
C PRO A 114 -5.46 21.45 -4.27
N TYR A 115 -4.64 20.54 -4.84
CA TYR A 115 -3.20 20.45 -4.54
C TYR A 115 -2.45 21.74 -4.89
N GLY A 116 -2.86 22.41 -5.97
CA GLY A 116 -2.34 23.73 -6.36
C GLY A 116 -2.57 24.86 -5.34
N PHE A 117 -3.37 24.67 -4.28
CA PHE A 117 -3.42 25.63 -3.16
C PHE A 117 -2.11 25.67 -2.35
N PHE A 118 -1.39 24.55 -2.28
CA PHE A 118 -0.14 24.41 -1.53
C PHE A 118 1.09 24.43 -2.46
N PHE A 119 1.00 23.77 -3.63
CA PHE A 119 2.13 23.61 -4.56
C PHE A 119 1.83 24.17 -5.94
N ALA A 120 1.64 25.49 -6.02
CA ALA A 120 1.40 26.17 -7.29
C ALA A 120 2.65 26.12 -8.22
N SER A 121 2.54 25.38 -9.31
CA SER A 121 3.54 25.29 -10.39
C SER A 121 2.95 25.75 -11.74
N ILE A 122 3.72 25.61 -12.83
CA ILE A 122 3.15 25.80 -14.18
C ILE A 122 2.21 24.64 -14.53
N LEU A 123 2.52 23.42 -14.08
CA LEU A 123 1.76 22.19 -14.35
C LEU A 123 0.51 22.10 -13.46
N THR A 124 0.63 22.46 -12.19
CA THR A 124 -0.47 22.50 -11.20
C THR A 124 -0.64 23.94 -10.70
N PRO A 125 -1.32 24.83 -11.44
CA PRO A 125 -1.51 26.22 -11.03
C PRO A 125 -2.50 26.34 -9.86
N ALA A 126 -2.47 27.47 -9.16
CA ALA A 126 -3.43 27.76 -8.09
C ALA A 126 -4.88 27.63 -8.61
N PRO A 127 -5.72 26.79 -7.99
CA PRO A 127 -6.99 26.39 -8.58
C PRO A 127 -8.09 27.44 -8.33
N PRO A 128 -9.20 27.42 -9.10
CA PRO A 128 -10.20 28.47 -9.03
C PRO A 128 -10.93 28.49 -7.68
N LEU A 129 -10.88 29.62 -6.97
CA LEU A 129 -11.60 29.86 -5.72
C LEU A 129 -11.99 31.34 -5.61
N LYS A 130 -13.26 31.63 -5.30
CA LYS A 130 -13.74 33.00 -4.99
C LYS A 130 -13.57 33.30 -3.50
N ARG A 131 -13.99 32.37 -2.63
CA ARG A 131 -13.92 32.46 -1.16
C ARG A 131 -14.20 31.10 -0.52
N TRP A 132 -13.82 30.93 0.73
CA TRP A 132 -14.36 29.89 1.61
C TRP A 132 -15.65 30.40 2.29
N VAL A 133 -16.58 29.49 2.56
CA VAL A 133 -17.79 29.70 3.36
C VAL A 133 -17.75 28.71 4.51
N SER A 134 -17.42 29.16 5.72
CA SER A 134 -17.48 28.33 6.94
C SER A 134 -18.92 28.07 7.36
N ALA A 135 -19.19 26.91 7.98
CA ALA A 135 -20.43 26.76 8.72
C ALA A 135 -20.46 27.69 9.95
N THR A 136 -21.65 28.21 10.27
CA THR A 136 -21.87 29.18 11.36
C THR A 136 -22.42 28.52 12.62
N ASP A 137 -23.38 27.61 12.45
CA ASP A 137 -24.14 27.00 13.54
C ASP A 137 -24.94 25.77 13.08
N ILE A 138 -25.59 25.10 14.03
CA ILE A 138 -26.55 24.03 13.78
C ILE A 138 -27.96 24.63 13.82
N ALA A 139 -28.68 24.54 12.70
CA ALA A 139 -30.05 25.03 12.56
C ALA A 139 -31.09 24.11 13.22
N ALA A 140 -30.89 22.80 13.14
CA ALA A 140 -31.75 21.75 13.71
C ALA A 140 -30.96 20.44 13.87
N ILE A 141 -31.41 19.56 14.76
CA ILE A 141 -30.93 18.18 14.89
C ILE A 141 -32.15 17.27 14.90
N GLU A 142 -32.21 16.31 13.98
CA GLU A 142 -33.30 15.36 13.81
C GLU A 142 -32.81 13.93 14.06
N GLU A 143 -33.54 13.13 14.84
CA GLU A 143 -33.21 11.70 15.01
C GLU A 143 -33.57 10.91 13.75
N ALA A 144 -32.59 10.16 13.21
CA ALA A 144 -32.70 9.41 11.97
C ALA A 144 -32.48 7.91 12.21
N GLY A 145 -33.45 7.26 12.86
CA GLY A 145 -33.37 5.84 13.22
C GLY A 145 -32.35 5.59 14.32
N ALA A 146 -31.18 5.04 13.98
CA ALA A 146 -30.05 4.89 14.90
C ALA A 146 -29.02 6.04 14.78
N GLY A 147 -29.20 6.95 13.83
CA GLY A 147 -28.33 8.08 13.56
C GLY A 147 -28.97 9.44 13.84
N LEU A 148 -28.30 10.50 13.40
CA LEU A 148 -28.74 11.89 13.46
C LEU A 148 -28.67 12.53 12.08
N THR A 149 -29.55 13.48 11.80
CA THR A 149 -29.38 14.46 10.73
C THR A 149 -29.17 15.83 11.37
N VAL A 150 -28.02 16.43 11.11
CA VAL A 150 -27.64 17.76 11.63
C VAL A 150 -27.79 18.77 10.50
N GLN A 151 -28.69 19.73 10.63
CA GLN A 151 -28.88 20.79 9.64
C GLN A 151 -27.80 21.86 9.84
N VAL A 152 -26.73 21.85 9.05
CA VAL A 152 -25.58 22.74 9.18
C VAL A 152 -25.79 24.01 8.34
N ARG A 153 -25.76 25.19 8.97
CA ARG A 153 -25.87 26.48 8.27
C ARG A 153 -24.51 26.98 7.82
N PHE A 154 -24.40 27.43 6.57
CA PHE A 154 -23.19 28.03 5.99
C PHE A 154 -23.36 29.53 5.67
N ASP A 155 -24.52 29.92 5.18
CA ASP A 155 -24.95 31.32 5.09
C ASP A 155 -26.48 31.40 5.17
N ALA A 156 -27.06 32.59 5.02
CA ALA A 156 -28.51 32.79 5.12
C ALA A 156 -29.32 32.00 4.07
N ASP A 157 -28.70 31.66 2.94
CA ASP A 157 -29.32 30.98 1.80
C ASP A 157 -28.87 29.51 1.68
N ARG A 158 -28.03 29.02 2.62
CA ARG A 158 -27.47 27.65 2.63
C ARG A 158 -27.55 26.99 4.00
N ILE A 159 -28.43 26.01 4.10
CA ILE A 159 -28.46 25.02 5.18
C ILE A 159 -28.40 23.64 4.51
N LEU A 160 -27.47 22.79 4.95
CA LEU A 160 -27.22 21.47 4.35
C LEU A 160 -27.33 20.38 5.42
N PRO A 161 -27.95 19.23 5.11
CA PRO A 161 -28.02 18.11 6.04
C PRO A 161 -26.67 17.38 6.08
N LEU A 162 -26.13 17.23 7.30
CA LEU A 162 -25.06 16.30 7.62
C LEU A 162 -25.68 15.07 8.28
N HIS A 163 -25.79 13.98 7.53
CA HIS A 163 -26.27 12.70 8.03
C HIS A 163 -25.14 11.97 8.76
N ILE A 164 -25.42 11.48 9.95
CA ILE A 164 -24.48 10.79 10.82
C ILE A 164 -25.10 9.46 11.23
N ALA A 165 -24.49 8.34 10.85
CA ALA A 165 -25.00 7.01 11.18
C ALA A 165 -23.91 6.15 11.85
N PRO A 166 -24.22 5.43 12.96
CA PRO A 166 -23.37 4.36 13.44
C PRO A 166 -23.38 3.19 12.46
N ALA A 167 -22.21 2.59 12.21
CA ALA A 167 -22.12 1.32 11.49
C ALA A 167 -22.61 0.16 12.37
N ALA A 168 -23.35 -0.80 11.79
CA ALA A 168 -23.67 -2.02 12.51
C ALA A 168 -22.37 -2.83 12.79
N ASP A 169 -22.26 -3.35 14.03
CA ASP A 169 -21.22 -4.29 14.48
C ASP A 169 -19.75 -3.80 14.32
N SER A 170 -19.52 -2.48 14.29
CA SER A 170 -18.22 -1.85 14.05
C SER A 170 -18.12 -0.53 14.82
N ASP A 171 -16.97 -0.19 15.43
CA ASP A 171 -16.71 1.02 16.24
C ASP A 171 -16.55 2.29 15.35
N ARG A 172 -17.50 2.50 14.42
CA ARG A 172 -17.44 3.45 13.32
C ARG A 172 -18.70 4.31 13.20
N PHE A 173 -18.52 5.55 12.77
CA PHE A 173 -19.56 6.46 12.30
C PHE A 173 -19.30 6.85 10.83
N SER A 174 -20.34 6.82 9.99
CA SER A 174 -20.32 7.45 8.67
C SER A 174 -20.98 8.82 8.74
N LEU A 175 -20.35 9.82 8.13
CA LEU A 175 -20.82 11.20 8.05
C LEU A 175 -20.93 11.61 6.58
N GLU A 176 -22.10 12.08 6.15
CA GLU A 176 -22.40 12.44 4.76
C GLU A 176 -23.07 13.81 4.68
N LEU A 177 -22.42 14.76 4.00
CA LEU A 177 -22.97 16.08 3.69
C LEU A 177 -23.67 16.02 2.34
N GLU A 178 -25.01 16.07 2.34
CA GLU A 178 -25.83 15.90 1.13
C GLU A 178 -26.08 17.25 0.40
N GLN A 179 -26.51 17.16 -0.87
CA GLN A 179 -27.16 18.24 -1.62
C GLN A 179 -26.37 19.54 -1.77
N LEU A 180 -25.05 19.46 -2.03
CA LEU A 180 -24.22 20.63 -2.36
C LEU A 180 -24.84 21.41 -3.56
N PRO A 181 -25.39 22.62 -3.35
CA PRO A 181 -26.37 23.17 -4.28
C PRO A 181 -25.71 23.94 -5.43
N VAL A 182 -25.98 23.51 -6.67
CA VAL A 182 -25.68 24.24 -7.91
C VAL A 182 -26.87 25.13 -8.30
N ALA A 183 -27.33 25.97 -7.36
CA ALA A 183 -28.53 26.78 -7.52
C ALA A 183 -28.26 28.10 -8.27
N ASP A 184 -29.17 28.46 -9.20
CA ASP A 184 -29.08 29.70 -9.98
C ASP A 184 -28.98 30.95 -9.09
N GLY A 185 -27.88 31.69 -9.24
CA GLY A 185 -27.66 32.97 -8.57
C GLY A 185 -26.86 32.92 -7.25
N LEU A 186 -26.54 31.72 -6.74
CA LEU A 186 -25.61 31.54 -5.61
C LEU A 186 -24.19 31.19 -6.09
N ASP A 187 -23.18 31.53 -5.29
CA ASP A 187 -21.81 31.04 -5.55
C ASP A 187 -21.80 29.50 -5.46
N VAL A 188 -21.32 28.81 -6.48
CA VAL A 188 -21.34 27.34 -6.60
C VAL A 188 -20.25 26.72 -5.70
N PRO A 189 -20.57 25.75 -4.82
CA PRO A 189 -19.56 25.00 -4.08
C PRO A 189 -18.80 24.06 -5.02
N VAL A 190 -17.47 24.08 -4.92
CA VAL A 190 -16.55 23.27 -5.73
C VAL A 190 -15.53 22.51 -4.90
N TYR A 191 -15.30 22.91 -3.64
CA TYR A 191 -14.56 22.14 -2.65
C TYR A 191 -15.35 21.97 -1.36
N VAL A 192 -15.18 20.85 -0.67
CA VAL A 192 -15.37 20.76 0.79
C VAL A 192 -13.99 20.75 1.44
N ARG A 193 -13.84 21.52 2.52
CA ARG A 193 -12.70 21.46 3.44
C ARG A 193 -13.20 21.11 4.83
N LEU A 194 -12.51 20.18 5.47
CA LEU A 194 -12.74 19.77 6.86
C LEU A 194 -11.41 19.89 7.60
N ARG A 195 -11.37 20.71 8.66
CA ARG A 195 -10.20 20.83 9.54
C ARG A 195 -10.48 20.14 10.88
N ALA A 196 -9.84 19.02 11.11
CA ALA A 196 -9.92 18.26 12.35
C ALA A 196 -8.82 18.73 13.31
N LYS A 197 -9.17 18.94 14.57
CA LYS A 197 -8.24 19.25 15.65
C LYS A 197 -7.67 17.97 16.22
N VAL A 198 -6.35 17.93 16.33
CA VAL A 198 -5.56 16.75 16.70
C VAL A 198 -4.61 17.10 17.84
N ASP A 199 -4.11 16.08 18.54
CA ASP A 199 -3.09 16.30 19.57
C ASP A 199 -1.77 16.76 18.90
N PRO A 200 -1.09 17.80 19.39
CA PRO A 200 0.15 18.29 18.78
C PRO A 200 1.34 17.32 18.91
N THR A 201 1.21 16.24 19.69
CA THR A 201 2.23 15.20 19.87
C THR A 201 1.91 13.87 19.18
N GLU A 202 0.73 13.74 18.57
CA GLU A 202 0.32 12.54 17.82
C GLU A 202 1.08 12.40 16.49
N ALA A 203 1.32 11.17 16.04
CA ALA A 203 1.90 10.87 14.73
C ALA A 203 0.84 10.25 13.81
N PHE A 204 1.07 10.36 12.50
CA PHE A 204 0.06 9.96 11.50
C PHE A 204 0.59 9.01 10.43
N TYR A 205 -0.25 8.07 10.03
CA TYR A 205 0.03 6.98 9.09
C TYR A 205 -1.12 6.79 8.10
N GLY A 206 -0.89 6.01 7.03
CA GLY A 206 -1.85 5.78 5.94
C GLY A 206 -1.50 6.60 4.70
N LEU A 207 -2.50 7.26 4.11
CA LEU A 207 -2.42 8.16 2.95
C LEU A 207 -1.96 7.56 1.61
N GLY A 208 -1.73 6.25 1.54
CA GLY A 208 -1.30 5.55 0.34
C GLY A 208 0.20 5.27 0.32
N GLU A 209 0.73 5.07 -0.88
CA GLU A 209 2.16 4.93 -1.15
C GLU A 209 2.88 6.29 -1.10
N VAL A 210 4.02 6.35 -0.41
CA VAL A 210 4.96 7.49 -0.42
C VAL A 210 6.40 7.02 -0.32
N PHE A 211 7.37 7.88 -0.66
CA PHE A 211 8.80 7.54 -0.73
C PHE A 211 9.71 8.37 0.18
N ASP A 212 9.21 9.48 0.74
CA ASP A 212 9.99 10.43 1.54
C ASP A 212 10.06 10.03 3.03
N LYS A 213 8.92 9.72 3.66
CA LYS A 213 8.81 9.18 5.02
C LYS A 213 7.45 8.55 5.31
N VAL A 214 7.43 7.59 6.23
CA VAL A 214 6.22 6.81 6.61
C VAL A 214 5.27 7.56 7.55
N GLU A 215 5.78 8.57 8.25
CA GLU A 215 5.03 9.37 9.23
C GLU A 215 4.65 10.69 8.57
N HIS A 216 3.38 11.09 8.59
CA HIS A 216 2.87 12.17 7.74
C HIS A 216 2.83 13.56 8.38
N ARG A 217 3.05 13.74 9.69
CA ARG A 217 3.04 15.07 10.31
C ARG A 217 4.03 16.02 9.63
N GLY A 218 3.60 17.23 9.33
CA GLY A 218 4.40 18.21 8.60
C GLY A 218 4.43 18.00 7.08
N THR A 219 3.58 17.14 6.53
CA THR A 219 3.47 16.88 5.07
C THR A 219 2.10 17.25 4.52
N VAL A 220 2.05 17.40 3.21
CA VAL A 220 0.81 17.53 2.44
C VAL A 220 0.83 16.42 1.38
N ARG A 221 -0.26 15.65 1.26
CA ARG A 221 -0.38 14.52 0.32
C ARG A 221 -1.56 14.74 -0.62
N ALA A 222 -1.33 14.67 -1.93
CA ALA A 222 -2.38 14.65 -2.93
C ALA A 222 -3.04 13.26 -2.98
N MET A 223 -4.36 13.21 -3.14
CA MET A 223 -5.16 11.98 -3.25
C MET A 223 -5.35 11.56 -4.72
N GLN A 224 -4.36 11.88 -5.55
CA GLN A 224 -4.25 11.57 -6.97
C GLN A 224 -2.77 11.70 -7.38
N MET A 225 -2.44 11.23 -8.59
CA MET A 225 -1.12 11.49 -9.16
C MET A 225 -1.01 12.94 -9.66
N GLU A 226 0.15 13.53 -9.42
CA GLU A 226 0.51 14.90 -9.78
C GLU A 226 1.66 14.90 -10.80
N LEU A 227 1.75 15.92 -11.66
CA LEU A 227 2.86 16.02 -12.60
C LEU A 227 4.03 16.81 -11.99
N ASP A 228 5.14 16.15 -11.71
CA ASP A 228 6.34 16.78 -11.17
C ASP A 228 7.50 16.83 -12.18
N SER A 229 7.74 18.02 -12.74
CA SER A 229 8.90 18.29 -13.60
C SER A 229 10.25 18.41 -12.86
N SER A 230 10.28 18.25 -11.53
CA SER A 230 11.48 18.35 -10.70
C SER A 230 12.14 17.01 -10.41
N SER A 231 11.36 15.92 -10.36
CA SER A 231 11.83 14.53 -10.37
C SER A 231 12.39 14.14 -11.75
N GLU A 232 13.26 13.13 -11.79
CA GLU A 232 13.67 12.51 -13.06
C GLU A 232 12.49 11.85 -13.79
N SER A 233 11.55 11.28 -13.02
CA SER A 233 10.27 10.82 -13.53
C SER A 233 9.27 11.96 -13.52
N GLY A 234 8.84 12.40 -14.70
CA GLY A 234 8.02 13.61 -14.89
C GLY A 234 6.58 13.53 -14.38
N GLY A 235 6.17 12.38 -13.85
CA GLY A 235 4.93 12.17 -13.10
C GLY A 235 5.28 11.66 -11.70
N ASN A 236 4.47 12.03 -10.72
CA ASN A 236 4.58 11.55 -9.35
C ASN A 236 4.65 10.02 -9.31
N GLU A 237 5.74 9.44 -8.81
CA GLU A 237 5.90 7.99 -8.70
C GLU A 237 4.97 7.36 -7.64
N ALA A 238 4.20 8.15 -6.86
CA ALA A 238 3.27 7.61 -5.88
C ALA A 238 1.96 7.20 -6.57
N HIS A 239 1.87 5.93 -6.94
CA HIS A 239 0.84 5.38 -7.83
C HIS A 239 -0.42 4.89 -7.10
N VAL A 240 -0.36 4.82 -5.75
CA VAL A 240 -1.45 4.30 -4.89
C VAL A 240 -1.88 5.32 -3.81
N PRO A 241 -2.53 6.44 -4.17
CA PRO A 241 -3.03 7.42 -3.20
C PRO A 241 -4.33 6.93 -2.54
N ILE A 242 -4.35 6.80 -1.21
CA ILE A 242 -5.51 6.29 -0.46
C ILE A 242 -5.97 7.31 0.59
N PRO A 243 -7.24 7.79 0.58
CA PRO A 243 -7.71 8.83 1.49
C PRO A 243 -8.07 8.32 2.90
N LEU A 244 -7.16 7.54 3.50
CA LEU A 244 -7.23 6.95 4.83
C LEU A 244 -6.11 7.52 5.71
N LEU A 245 -6.46 8.22 6.80
CA LEU A 245 -5.51 8.72 7.79
C LEU A 245 -5.72 8.02 9.13
N LEU A 246 -4.64 7.53 9.75
CA LEU A 246 -4.61 6.88 11.06
C LEU A 246 -3.78 7.69 12.06
N GLY A 247 -4.33 7.99 13.23
CA GLY A 247 -3.63 8.67 14.34
C GLY A 247 -3.15 7.70 15.42
N THR A 248 -1.94 7.90 15.96
CA THR A 248 -1.36 7.04 17.00
C THR A 248 -2.09 7.04 18.35
N ARG A 249 -3.13 7.88 18.55
CA ARG A 249 -4.04 7.80 19.69
C ARG A 249 -5.17 6.78 19.49
N GLY A 250 -5.27 6.19 18.31
CA GLY A 250 -6.24 5.15 17.96
C GLY A 250 -7.55 5.72 17.40
N TRP A 251 -7.46 6.68 16.47
CA TRP A 251 -8.59 7.10 15.62
C TRP A 251 -8.19 7.04 14.14
N GLY A 252 -9.17 6.80 13.28
CA GLY A 252 -9.00 6.85 11.82
C GLY A 252 -10.06 7.71 11.15
N LEU A 253 -9.67 8.34 10.03
CA LEU A 253 -10.55 9.10 9.15
C LEU A 253 -10.36 8.61 7.71
N PHE A 254 -11.43 8.17 7.07
CA PHE A 254 -11.44 7.78 5.66
C PHE A 254 -12.43 8.63 4.86
N VAL A 255 -12.03 9.19 3.72
CA VAL A 255 -12.94 9.91 2.81
C VAL A 255 -13.37 8.99 1.68
N GLU A 256 -14.68 8.72 1.58
CA GLU A 256 -15.25 7.83 0.56
C GLU A 256 -15.45 8.62 -0.75
N SER A 257 -14.35 8.99 -1.40
CA SER A 257 -14.33 9.73 -2.66
C SER A 257 -13.19 9.28 -3.56
N TYR A 258 -13.43 9.31 -4.87
CA TYR A 258 -12.39 9.15 -5.90
C TYR A 258 -11.96 10.49 -6.52
N GLN A 259 -12.62 11.61 -6.14
CA GLN A 259 -12.35 12.93 -6.69
C GLN A 259 -11.00 13.48 -6.18
N ALA A 260 -10.38 14.35 -7.00
CA ALA A 260 -9.19 15.11 -6.64
C ALA A 260 -9.27 15.70 -5.22
N GLY A 261 -8.26 15.43 -4.40
CA GLY A 261 -8.25 15.80 -2.99
C GLY A 261 -6.84 15.89 -2.41
N LEU A 262 -6.73 16.35 -1.17
CA LEU A 262 -5.48 16.36 -0.42
C LEU A 262 -5.72 16.25 1.09
N PHE A 263 -4.65 15.89 1.80
CA PHE A 263 -4.49 16.03 3.24
C PHE A 263 -3.26 16.89 3.54
N ASP A 264 -3.43 18.04 4.20
CA ASP A 264 -2.40 18.75 4.96
C ASP A 264 -2.41 18.19 6.39
N VAL A 265 -1.35 17.47 6.74
CA VAL A 265 -1.23 16.74 8.00
C VAL A 265 -0.39 17.56 8.96
N ALA A 266 -1.00 18.59 9.55
CA ALA A 266 -0.37 19.49 10.52
C ALA A 266 0.93 20.14 10.01
N SER A 267 0.99 20.49 8.72
CA SER A 267 2.14 21.21 8.12
C SER A 267 2.03 22.72 8.28
N VAL A 268 0.82 23.27 8.21
CA VAL A 268 0.56 24.70 8.42
C VAL A 268 0.27 25.00 9.90
N ASP A 269 -0.72 24.31 10.48
CA ASP A 269 -1.15 24.47 11.87
C ASP A 269 -0.87 23.17 12.65
N ALA A 270 -0.01 23.21 13.67
CA ALA A 270 0.50 22.02 14.34
C ALA A 270 -0.55 21.19 15.11
N ASP A 271 -1.73 21.75 15.39
CA ASP A 271 -2.87 21.08 16.05
C ASP A 271 -4.02 20.78 15.07
N ARG A 272 -3.81 20.86 13.75
CA ARG A 272 -4.86 20.63 12.74
C ARG A 272 -4.44 19.64 11.66
N VAL A 273 -5.36 18.76 11.27
CA VAL A 273 -5.33 18.05 10.00
C VAL A 273 -6.39 18.67 9.10
N ASP A 274 -5.98 19.07 7.92
CA ASP A 274 -6.76 19.80 6.92
C ASP A 274 -6.95 18.91 5.69
N LEU A 275 -8.18 18.45 5.44
CA LEU A 275 -8.49 17.76 4.19
C LEU A 275 -9.33 18.66 3.28
N ILE A 276 -9.02 18.66 1.99
CA ILE A 276 -9.74 19.41 0.95
C ILE A 276 -10.02 18.47 -0.21
N PHE A 277 -11.28 18.37 -0.63
CA PHE A 277 -11.71 17.52 -1.75
C PHE A 277 -12.56 18.32 -2.73
N ALA A 278 -12.40 18.02 -4.02
CA ALA A 278 -13.29 18.47 -5.08
C ALA A 278 -14.67 17.83 -4.92
N VAL A 279 -15.72 18.64 -5.13
CA VAL A 279 -17.12 18.24 -4.93
C VAL A 279 -18.06 18.83 -5.99
N ALA A 280 -17.53 19.28 -7.12
CA ALA A 280 -18.34 19.77 -8.23
C ALA A 280 -18.03 19.04 -9.54
N ASP A 281 -19.09 18.47 -10.09
CA ASP A 281 -19.16 18.06 -11.49
C ASP A 281 -20.42 18.68 -12.10
N GLY A 282 -20.30 19.88 -12.66
CA GLY A 282 -21.21 20.48 -13.67
C GLY A 282 -22.72 20.31 -13.47
N ALA A 283 -23.23 19.11 -13.78
CA ALA A 283 -24.65 18.74 -13.76
C ALA A 283 -25.06 17.79 -12.61
N ARG A 284 -24.12 17.29 -11.79
CA ARG A 284 -24.35 16.34 -10.69
C ARG A 284 -24.13 17.04 -9.33
N PRO A 285 -25.14 17.10 -8.43
CA PRO A 285 -24.85 17.35 -7.02
C PRO A 285 -24.04 16.17 -6.50
N LEU A 286 -22.88 16.44 -5.88
CA LEU A 286 -22.06 15.44 -5.22
C LEU A 286 -22.28 15.55 -3.70
N ASN A 287 -22.24 14.39 -3.03
CA ASN A 287 -22.24 14.32 -1.58
C ASN A 287 -20.78 14.20 -1.10
N PHE A 288 -20.46 14.80 0.04
CA PHE A 288 -19.16 14.61 0.68
C PHE A 288 -19.30 13.64 1.85
N LYS A 289 -18.74 12.43 1.70
CA LYS A 289 -18.89 11.34 2.66
C LYS A 289 -17.54 10.93 3.24
N PHE A 290 -17.48 10.82 4.56
CA PHE A 290 -16.30 10.38 5.30
C PHE A 290 -16.70 9.52 6.50
N HIS A 291 -15.74 8.77 7.02
CA HIS A 291 -15.94 7.84 8.13
C HIS A 291 -14.96 8.14 9.23
N LEU A 292 -15.42 8.04 10.47
CA LEU A 292 -14.62 8.14 11.68
C LEU A 292 -14.73 6.83 12.47
N PHE A 293 -13.62 6.30 12.94
CA PHE A 293 -13.56 5.06 13.72
C PHE A 293 -12.48 5.15 14.79
N SER A 294 -12.58 4.32 15.83
CA SER A 294 -11.58 4.28 16.90
C SER A 294 -11.32 2.86 17.39
N GLU A 295 -10.07 2.60 17.78
CA GLU A 295 -9.63 1.34 18.38
C GLU A 295 -8.65 1.62 19.52
N ALA A 296 -8.49 0.69 20.46
CA ALA A 296 -7.55 0.85 21.56
C ALA A 296 -6.08 0.82 21.10
N ALA A 297 -5.75 -0.07 20.15
CA ALA A 297 -4.46 -0.14 19.49
C ALA A 297 -4.57 0.47 18.07
N PRO A 298 -3.75 1.46 17.69
CA PRO A 298 -3.85 2.14 16.39
C PRO A 298 -3.71 1.21 15.17
N ILE A 299 -2.99 0.10 15.29
CA ILE A 299 -2.82 -0.87 14.21
C ILE A 299 -4.14 -1.57 13.81
N ASP A 300 -5.10 -1.67 14.73
CA ASP A 300 -6.39 -2.36 14.53
C ASP A 300 -7.40 -1.52 13.71
N LEU A 301 -7.14 -0.21 13.56
CA LEU A 301 -8.01 0.72 12.82
C LEU A 301 -8.26 0.31 11.36
N THR A 302 -7.29 -0.39 10.76
CA THR A 302 -7.33 -0.87 9.37
C THR A 302 -8.49 -1.84 9.11
N ARG A 303 -8.93 -2.61 10.13
CA ARG A 303 -10.11 -3.49 10.05
C ARG A 303 -11.37 -2.72 9.65
N HIS A 304 -11.63 -1.56 10.24
CA HIS A 304 -12.82 -0.75 9.97
C HIS A 304 -12.88 -0.18 8.55
N TYR A 305 -11.70 0.03 7.94
CA TYR A 305 -11.56 0.38 6.53
C TYR A 305 -11.88 -0.82 5.63
N TYR A 306 -11.39 -2.03 5.94
CA TYR A 306 -11.73 -3.24 5.18
C TYR A 306 -13.20 -3.67 5.31
N GLU A 307 -13.83 -3.44 6.46
CA GLU A 307 -15.28 -3.63 6.65
C GLU A 307 -16.14 -2.71 5.75
N LEU A 308 -15.55 -1.61 5.24
CA LEU A 308 -16.21 -0.69 4.32
C LEU A 308 -15.85 -0.98 2.85
N THR A 309 -14.56 -1.17 2.56
CA THR A 309 -14.02 -1.23 1.19
C THR A 309 -13.73 -2.66 0.70
N GLY A 310 -13.83 -3.64 1.59
CA GLY A 310 -13.53 -5.05 1.37
C GLY A 310 -12.15 -5.45 1.89
N PHE A 311 -12.01 -6.72 2.30
CA PHE A 311 -10.73 -7.27 2.79
C PHE A 311 -9.78 -7.58 1.63
N PRO A 312 -8.45 -7.47 1.83
CA PRO A 312 -7.45 -7.82 0.83
C PRO A 312 -7.60 -9.25 0.31
N ILE A 313 -7.45 -9.44 -1.00
CA ILE A 313 -7.49 -10.75 -1.63
C ILE A 313 -6.27 -11.59 -1.22
N ARG A 314 -6.46 -12.90 -1.01
CA ARG A 314 -5.36 -13.84 -0.81
C ARG A 314 -4.82 -14.26 -2.18
N PRO A 315 -3.55 -13.99 -2.53
CA PRO A 315 -2.94 -14.52 -3.76
C PRO A 315 -2.81 -16.04 -3.73
N ALA A 316 -2.37 -16.64 -4.83
CA ALA A 316 -1.88 -18.00 -4.81
C ALA A 316 -0.74 -18.16 -3.77
N ARG A 317 -0.74 -19.25 -2.99
CA ARG A 317 0.29 -19.52 -1.97
C ARG A 317 1.72 -19.50 -2.51
N TRP A 318 1.90 -19.90 -3.75
CA TRP A 318 3.21 -19.93 -4.40
C TRP A 318 3.79 -18.54 -4.67
N ALA A 319 2.96 -17.49 -4.62
CA ALA A 319 3.39 -16.13 -4.85
C ALA A 319 4.06 -15.44 -3.65
N LEU A 320 3.94 -16.00 -2.43
CA LEU A 320 4.68 -15.53 -1.24
C LEU A 320 6.03 -16.27 -1.06
N GLY A 321 6.55 -16.85 -2.14
CA GLY A 321 7.93 -17.32 -2.21
C GLY A 321 8.77 -16.40 -3.09
N PRO A 322 10.09 -16.66 -3.22
CA PRO A 322 10.97 -15.82 -4.02
C PRO A 322 10.65 -15.94 -5.52
N TRP A 323 10.63 -14.81 -6.20
CA TRP A 323 10.49 -14.71 -7.65
C TRP A 323 11.76 -14.16 -8.30
N LEU A 324 12.00 -14.57 -9.54
CA LEU A 324 13.09 -14.06 -10.38
C LEU A 324 12.54 -13.56 -11.72
N TRP A 325 13.12 -12.50 -12.27
CA TRP A 325 12.70 -11.93 -13.55
C TRP A 325 13.84 -11.18 -14.27
N ARG A 326 13.67 -10.99 -15.58
CA ARG A 326 14.50 -10.17 -16.47
C ARG A 326 13.58 -9.18 -17.19
N ASP A 327 14.04 -7.95 -17.44
CA ASP A 327 13.32 -6.98 -18.27
C ASP A 327 13.25 -7.44 -19.72
N GLU A 328 14.37 -7.97 -20.22
CA GLU A 328 14.47 -8.52 -21.58
C GLU A 328 15.12 -9.91 -21.53
N ASN A 329 14.32 -10.96 -21.71
CA ASN A 329 14.81 -12.30 -22.02
C ASN A 329 15.27 -12.40 -23.48
N LEU A 330 16.40 -13.08 -23.72
CA LEU A 330 16.94 -13.27 -25.06
C LEU A 330 16.07 -14.19 -25.93
N ASP A 331 15.73 -15.36 -25.39
CA ASP A 331 14.92 -16.39 -26.06
C ASP A 331 14.43 -17.46 -25.07
N GLN A 332 13.65 -18.43 -25.55
CA GLN A 332 13.21 -19.61 -24.80
C GLN A 332 14.37 -20.44 -24.22
N ALA A 333 15.57 -20.44 -24.83
CA ALA A 333 16.70 -21.21 -24.32
C ALA A 333 17.32 -20.56 -23.09
N GLU A 334 17.31 -19.23 -22.99
CA GLU A 334 17.71 -18.52 -21.76
C GLU A 334 16.76 -18.82 -20.60
N VAL A 335 15.44 -18.76 -20.81
CA VAL A 335 14.44 -19.13 -19.78
C VAL A 335 14.66 -20.56 -19.28
N LEU A 336 14.98 -21.49 -20.19
CA LEU A 336 15.28 -22.89 -19.86
C LEU A 336 16.63 -23.08 -19.13
N ASP A 337 17.63 -22.21 -19.35
CA ASP A 337 18.86 -22.22 -18.55
C ASP A 337 18.62 -21.59 -17.17
N ASP A 338 17.89 -20.48 -17.06
CA ASP A 338 17.59 -19.83 -15.78
C ASP A 338 16.84 -20.79 -14.83
N ILE A 339 15.81 -21.52 -15.28
CA ILE A 339 15.09 -22.49 -14.44
C ILE A 339 15.98 -23.66 -14.00
N LYS A 340 16.96 -24.04 -14.83
CA LYS A 340 17.95 -25.06 -14.52
C LYS A 340 18.97 -24.54 -13.51
N GLN A 341 19.46 -23.32 -13.69
CA GLN A 341 20.42 -22.65 -12.81
C GLN A 341 19.84 -22.43 -11.41
N ILE A 342 18.57 -22.03 -11.29
CA ILE A 342 17.85 -21.95 -10.00
C ILE A 342 17.98 -23.26 -9.21
N ARG A 343 17.74 -24.42 -9.84
CA ARG A 343 17.81 -25.72 -9.15
C ARG A 343 19.23 -26.23 -8.97
N ASP A 344 20.12 -26.03 -9.94
CA ASP A 344 21.54 -26.45 -9.84
C ASP A 344 22.34 -25.62 -8.81
N LEU A 345 21.90 -24.38 -8.54
CA LEU A 345 22.50 -23.48 -7.54
C LEU A 345 21.79 -23.54 -6.17
N ASP A 346 20.84 -24.45 -5.96
CA ASP A 346 20.11 -24.60 -4.69
C ASP A 346 19.42 -23.28 -4.27
N LEU A 347 18.70 -22.66 -5.20
CA LEU A 347 17.96 -21.41 -4.96
C LEU A 347 16.47 -21.71 -4.71
N ALA A 348 16.02 -21.35 -3.52
CA ALA A 348 14.60 -21.27 -3.18
C ALA A 348 13.91 -20.27 -4.13
N THR A 349 12.99 -20.74 -4.95
CA THR A 349 12.27 -19.92 -5.94
C THR A 349 10.99 -20.64 -6.34
N THR A 350 9.90 -19.88 -6.39
CA THR A 350 8.54 -20.38 -6.62
C THR A 350 7.90 -19.85 -7.89
N GLY A 351 8.32 -18.68 -8.38
CA GLY A 351 7.74 -18.03 -9.56
C GLY A 351 8.77 -17.32 -10.43
N LEU A 352 8.37 -17.09 -11.67
CA LEU A 352 9.10 -16.37 -12.70
C LEU A 352 8.18 -15.42 -13.47
N TRP A 353 8.76 -14.36 -14.00
CA TRP A 353 8.08 -13.46 -14.93
C TRP A 353 8.83 -13.39 -16.24
N LEU A 354 8.07 -13.37 -17.34
CA LEU A 354 8.59 -12.95 -18.63
C LEU A 354 8.10 -11.52 -18.87
N ASP A 355 9.02 -10.57 -18.80
CA ASP A 355 8.76 -9.17 -19.13
C ASP A 355 8.99 -8.94 -20.65
N ARG A 356 8.77 -7.72 -21.12
CA ARG A 356 8.74 -7.37 -22.55
C ARG A 356 10.15 -7.18 -23.16
N PRO A 357 10.54 -7.92 -24.22
CA PRO A 357 9.65 -8.60 -25.17
C PRO A 357 9.63 -10.13 -25.09
N TYR A 358 8.44 -10.71 -24.90
CA TYR A 358 8.16 -12.12 -25.19
C TYR A 358 7.20 -12.32 -26.39
N ALA A 359 6.38 -11.32 -26.69
CA ALA A 359 5.40 -11.28 -27.78
C ALA A 359 5.94 -10.53 -29.02
N THR A 360 5.29 -10.70 -30.18
CA THR A 360 5.71 -10.04 -31.44
C THR A 360 5.63 -8.51 -31.37
N ALA A 361 4.71 -7.97 -30.57
CA ALA A 361 4.67 -6.58 -30.11
C ALA A 361 3.90 -6.50 -28.79
N VAL A 362 3.81 -5.32 -28.17
CA VAL A 362 3.03 -5.17 -26.93
C VAL A 362 1.57 -5.54 -27.16
N ASN A 363 1.13 -6.53 -26.39
CA ASN A 363 -0.21 -7.13 -26.43
C ASN A 363 -0.65 -7.59 -27.83
N THR A 364 0.24 -8.22 -28.60
CA THR A 364 -0.17 -9.02 -29.78
C THR A 364 -0.81 -10.36 -29.42
N PHE A 365 -0.79 -10.74 -28.14
CA PHE A 365 -1.36 -12.00 -27.61
C PHE A 365 -0.76 -13.27 -28.22
N ASP A 366 0.54 -13.22 -28.49
CA ASP A 366 1.35 -14.33 -28.99
C ASP A 366 2.68 -14.44 -28.24
N PHE A 367 3.41 -15.52 -28.50
CA PHE A 367 4.85 -15.59 -28.24
C PHE A 367 5.55 -15.43 -29.58
N GLU A 368 6.57 -14.57 -29.67
CA GLU A 368 7.27 -14.35 -30.94
C GLU A 368 7.99 -15.64 -31.35
N ALA A 369 7.58 -16.22 -32.48
CA ALA A 369 7.90 -17.61 -32.84
C ALA A 369 9.38 -17.85 -33.21
N THR A 370 10.20 -16.81 -33.39
CA THR A 370 11.63 -16.91 -33.64
C THR A 370 12.42 -17.08 -32.34
N HIS A 371 12.07 -16.33 -31.29
CA HIS A 371 12.68 -16.42 -29.96
C HIS A 371 12.01 -17.49 -29.08
N TYR A 372 10.73 -17.73 -29.25
CA TYR A 372 9.92 -18.69 -28.49
C TYR A 372 9.27 -19.73 -29.42
N PRO A 373 10.04 -20.67 -29.99
CA PRO A 373 9.54 -21.63 -30.98
C PRO A 373 8.63 -22.73 -30.41
N ALA A 374 8.64 -22.96 -29.09
CA ALA A 374 7.83 -23.98 -28.42
C ALA A 374 7.43 -23.52 -26.99
N PRO A 375 6.61 -22.46 -26.84
CA PRO A 375 6.35 -21.83 -25.56
C PRO A 375 5.56 -22.73 -24.59
N GLN A 376 4.72 -23.65 -25.09
CA GLN A 376 4.07 -24.65 -24.23
C GLN A 376 5.09 -25.56 -23.56
N GLU A 377 6.09 -26.06 -24.31
CA GLU A 377 7.14 -26.93 -23.75
C GLU A 377 8.01 -26.19 -22.72
N MET A 378 8.17 -24.87 -22.88
CA MET A 378 8.82 -24.00 -21.90
C MET A 378 8.01 -23.88 -20.59
N ILE A 379 6.71 -23.60 -20.69
CA ILE A 379 5.81 -23.49 -19.52
C ILE A 379 5.70 -24.85 -18.80
N ASP A 380 5.54 -25.94 -19.55
CA ASP A 380 5.53 -27.30 -19.01
C ASP A 380 6.84 -27.61 -18.25
N ALA A 381 8.00 -27.15 -18.74
CA ALA A 381 9.29 -27.33 -18.08
C ALA A 381 9.45 -26.48 -16.80
N ILE A 382 8.93 -25.25 -16.79
CA ILE A 382 8.84 -24.40 -15.59
C ILE A 382 8.00 -25.12 -14.52
N HIS A 383 6.82 -25.59 -14.88
CA HIS A 383 5.91 -26.30 -13.97
C HIS A 383 6.47 -27.64 -13.49
N ALA A 384 7.20 -28.36 -14.35
CA ALA A 384 7.83 -29.63 -13.99
C ALA A 384 8.83 -29.51 -12.83
N LEU A 385 9.42 -28.31 -12.64
CA LEU A 385 10.36 -27.96 -11.56
C LEU A 385 9.70 -27.22 -10.37
N GLY A 386 8.36 -27.23 -10.28
CA GLY A 386 7.62 -26.59 -9.19
C GLY A 386 7.63 -25.05 -9.21
N LEU A 387 8.07 -24.45 -10.31
CA LEU A 387 7.97 -23.01 -10.56
C LEU A 387 6.61 -22.66 -11.16
N ARG A 388 6.30 -21.37 -11.22
CA ARG A 388 5.12 -20.79 -11.88
C ARG A 388 5.52 -19.60 -12.74
N VAL A 389 4.69 -19.28 -13.73
CA VAL A 389 4.99 -18.25 -14.72
C VAL A 389 3.88 -17.20 -14.78
N ALA A 390 4.31 -15.94 -14.85
CA ALA A 390 3.48 -14.77 -15.06
C ALA A 390 4.03 -13.93 -16.22
N LEU A 391 3.19 -13.07 -16.81
CA LEU A 391 3.55 -12.24 -17.96
C LEU A 391 3.36 -10.74 -17.69
N TRP A 392 4.24 -9.90 -18.22
CA TRP A 392 4.01 -8.46 -18.27
C TRP A 392 2.93 -8.10 -19.29
N HIS A 393 2.08 -7.13 -18.92
CA HIS A 393 0.95 -6.65 -19.72
C HIS A 393 0.68 -5.16 -19.47
N THR A 394 0.10 -4.51 -20.47
CA THR A 394 -0.41 -3.12 -20.40
C THR A 394 -1.91 -3.09 -20.76
N PRO A 395 -2.62 -1.94 -20.64
CA PRO A 395 -3.96 -1.78 -21.20
C PRO A 395 -3.98 -1.33 -22.68
N TYR A 396 -2.84 -1.35 -23.38
CA TYR A 396 -2.68 -0.80 -24.74
C TYR A 396 -2.55 -1.88 -25.81
N LEU A 397 -2.84 -1.54 -27.06
CA LEU A 397 -2.17 -2.17 -28.21
C LEU A 397 -1.10 -1.20 -28.70
N ASP A 398 0.05 -1.70 -29.14
CA ASP A 398 1.06 -0.89 -29.84
C ASP A 398 0.46 -0.34 -31.15
N GLU A 399 0.18 0.96 -31.24
CA GLU A 399 -0.39 1.61 -32.42
C GLU A 399 0.62 1.83 -33.56
N ALA A 400 1.92 1.66 -33.30
CA ALA A 400 2.99 1.89 -34.27
C ALA A 400 3.44 0.59 -34.96
N HIS A 401 3.29 -0.57 -34.32
CA HIS A 401 3.81 -1.84 -34.86
C HIS A 401 2.85 -2.52 -35.85
N PRO A 402 3.32 -3.07 -36.99
CA PRO A 402 2.44 -3.70 -37.98
C PRO A 402 1.69 -4.95 -37.49
N ALA A 403 2.17 -5.65 -36.46
CA ALA A 403 1.57 -6.91 -36.01
C ALA A 403 0.23 -6.74 -35.26
N THR A 404 -0.01 -5.56 -34.65
CA THR A 404 -1.26 -5.21 -33.97
C THR A 404 -2.33 -4.65 -34.90
N ALA A 405 -2.00 -4.37 -36.17
CA ALA A 405 -2.85 -3.61 -37.10
C ALA A 405 -4.26 -4.20 -37.29
N ASP A 406 -4.39 -5.53 -37.34
CA ASP A 406 -5.69 -6.20 -37.48
C ASP A 406 -6.51 -6.14 -36.17
N LEU A 407 -5.85 -6.26 -35.01
CA LEU A 407 -6.48 -6.12 -33.68
C LEU A 407 -6.96 -4.69 -33.45
N LEU A 408 -6.13 -3.69 -33.80
CA LEU A 408 -6.48 -2.28 -33.76
C LEU A 408 -7.70 -1.98 -34.64
N ALA A 409 -7.68 -2.42 -35.90
CA ALA A 409 -8.81 -2.22 -36.82
C ALA A 409 -10.10 -2.90 -36.32
N GLN A 410 -9.99 -4.04 -35.65
CA GLN A 410 -11.12 -4.71 -35.00
C GLN A 410 -11.66 -3.91 -33.80
N ALA A 411 -10.79 -3.52 -32.87
CA ALA A 411 -11.17 -2.76 -31.67
C ALA A 411 -11.76 -1.39 -32.01
N GLU A 412 -11.19 -0.68 -32.99
CA GLU A 412 -11.76 0.56 -33.54
C GLU A 412 -13.12 0.33 -34.19
N GLY A 413 -13.23 -0.68 -35.07
CA GLY A 413 -14.47 -1.01 -35.78
C GLY A 413 -15.62 -1.47 -34.86
N LEU A 414 -15.30 -1.92 -33.65
CA LEU A 414 -16.26 -2.34 -32.62
C LEU A 414 -16.54 -1.27 -31.56
N GLY A 415 -15.76 -0.18 -31.51
CA GLY A 415 -15.89 0.90 -30.53
C GLY A 415 -15.42 0.51 -29.13
N PHE A 416 -14.25 -0.11 -29.02
CA PHE A 416 -13.65 -0.59 -27.76
C PHE A 416 -12.64 0.37 -27.12
N TYR A 417 -12.43 1.55 -27.72
CA TYR A 417 -11.64 2.64 -27.15
C TYR A 417 -12.55 3.78 -26.65
N PRO A 418 -12.09 4.58 -25.67
CA PRO A 418 -12.80 5.79 -25.25
C PRO A 418 -13.05 6.72 -26.45
N THR A 419 -14.24 7.33 -26.51
CA THR A 419 -14.67 8.15 -27.65
C THR A 419 -13.98 9.51 -27.70
N LYS A 420 -13.54 10.00 -26.53
CA LYS A 420 -12.52 11.02 -26.36
C LYS A 420 -11.41 10.45 -25.50
N THR A 421 -10.19 10.83 -25.85
CA THR A 421 -8.98 10.54 -25.09
C THR A 421 -8.28 11.87 -24.83
N GLY A 422 -7.91 12.13 -23.57
CA GLY A 422 -7.36 13.42 -23.15
C GLY A 422 -5.91 13.66 -23.58
N LEU A 423 -5.10 14.16 -22.66
CA LEU A 423 -3.65 14.38 -22.84
C LEU A 423 -2.87 13.06 -22.88
N GLN A 424 -3.09 12.26 -23.92
CA GLN A 424 -2.30 11.05 -24.16
C GLN A 424 -0.84 11.37 -24.51
N ARG A 425 0.05 10.42 -24.19
CA ARG A 425 1.53 10.36 -24.35
C ARG A 425 2.34 10.34 -23.04
N LEU A 426 1.77 9.82 -21.95
CA LEU A 426 2.61 9.31 -20.84
C LEU A 426 3.14 7.90 -21.22
N ASN A 427 2.26 7.01 -21.71
CA ASN A 427 2.71 5.79 -22.38
C ASN A 427 3.25 6.03 -23.81
N GLY A 428 4.09 5.10 -24.28
CA GLY A 428 4.69 5.11 -25.63
C GLY A 428 4.01 4.26 -26.69
N TRP A 429 2.87 3.62 -26.38
CA TRP A 429 2.28 2.53 -27.15
C TRP A 429 0.99 2.92 -27.89
N GLY A 430 -0.01 3.51 -27.21
CA GLY A 430 -1.32 3.76 -27.82
C GLY A 430 -2.43 4.23 -26.88
N ARG A 431 -3.69 4.11 -27.35
CA ARG A 431 -4.89 4.36 -26.54
C ARG A 431 -5.20 3.17 -25.62
N PRO A 432 -5.59 3.39 -24.35
CA PRO A 432 -6.03 2.30 -23.47
C PRO A 432 -7.38 1.76 -23.92
N LEU A 433 -7.60 0.46 -23.72
CA LEU A 433 -8.91 -0.16 -23.87
C LEU A 433 -9.95 0.48 -22.92
N ASP A 434 -11.19 0.61 -23.37
CA ASP A 434 -12.29 1.06 -22.51
C ASP A 434 -12.83 -0.08 -21.64
N PHE A 435 -12.29 -0.25 -20.44
CA PHE A 435 -12.76 -1.25 -19.47
C PHE A 435 -14.18 -0.98 -18.91
N THR A 436 -14.80 0.17 -19.20
CA THR A 436 -16.23 0.40 -18.88
C THR A 436 -17.16 -0.27 -19.90
N ASN A 437 -16.63 -0.67 -21.07
CA ASN A 437 -17.37 -1.38 -22.10
C ASN A 437 -17.27 -2.90 -21.90
N PRO A 438 -18.34 -3.60 -21.44
CA PRO A 438 -18.27 -5.03 -21.14
C PRO A 438 -18.00 -5.90 -22.39
N ARG A 439 -18.23 -5.37 -23.60
CA ARG A 439 -17.85 -6.06 -24.85
C ARG A 439 -16.36 -5.93 -25.17
N ALA A 440 -15.73 -4.83 -24.77
CA ALA A 440 -14.29 -4.65 -24.88
C ALA A 440 -13.56 -5.55 -23.88
N VAL A 441 -14.02 -5.57 -22.61
CA VAL A 441 -13.54 -6.49 -21.55
C VAL A 441 -13.59 -7.94 -22.03
N ALA A 442 -14.75 -8.42 -22.48
CA ALA A 442 -14.89 -9.81 -22.95
C ALA A 442 -13.97 -10.13 -24.15
N TRP A 443 -13.80 -9.20 -25.09
CA TRP A 443 -12.89 -9.36 -26.23
C TRP A 443 -11.43 -9.39 -25.81
N TRP A 444 -11.02 -8.57 -24.84
CA TRP A 444 -9.67 -8.61 -24.28
C TRP A 444 -9.42 -9.94 -23.54
N GLN A 445 -10.39 -10.35 -22.72
CA GLN A 445 -10.35 -11.64 -22.02
C GLN A 445 -10.28 -12.84 -22.97
N ASP A 446 -10.92 -12.77 -24.15
CA ASP A 446 -10.81 -13.81 -25.19
C ASP A 446 -9.36 -14.00 -25.68
N HIS A 447 -8.55 -12.94 -25.68
CA HIS A 447 -7.16 -12.99 -26.09
C HIS A 447 -6.23 -13.36 -24.93
N VAL A 448 -6.40 -12.76 -23.74
CA VAL A 448 -5.62 -13.11 -22.54
C VAL A 448 -5.79 -14.59 -22.17
N ARG A 449 -6.97 -15.18 -22.43
CA ARG A 449 -7.19 -16.62 -22.22
C ARG A 449 -6.26 -17.52 -23.02
N ALA A 450 -5.69 -17.08 -24.14
CA ALA A 450 -4.69 -17.85 -24.87
C ALA A 450 -3.45 -18.16 -24.00
N TYR A 451 -3.06 -17.24 -23.11
CA TYR A 451 -1.95 -17.44 -22.18
C TYR A 451 -2.33 -18.28 -20.96
N THR A 452 -3.51 -18.04 -20.36
CA THR A 452 -3.96 -18.82 -19.20
C THR A 452 -4.23 -20.28 -19.57
N ASP A 453 -4.75 -20.55 -20.77
CA ASP A 453 -4.95 -21.90 -21.30
C ASP A 453 -3.62 -22.65 -21.53
N MET A 454 -2.51 -21.94 -21.73
CA MET A 454 -1.16 -22.51 -21.79
C MET A 454 -0.55 -22.79 -20.40
N GLY A 455 -1.14 -22.24 -19.33
CA GLY A 455 -0.67 -22.38 -17.95
C GLY A 455 -0.05 -21.12 -17.33
N VAL A 456 -0.25 -19.92 -17.90
CA VAL A 456 0.13 -18.67 -17.22
C VAL A 456 -0.82 -18.42 -16.03
N GLU A 457 -0.24 -18.27 -14.83
CA GLU A 457 -1.00 -18.17 -13.56
C GLU A 457 -0.94 -16.75 -12.92
N GLY A 458 -0.38 -15.76 -13.61
CA GLY A 458 -0.34 -14.37 -13.13
C GLY A 458 0.06 -13.31 -14.17
N PHE A 459 -0.16 -12.03 -13.84
CA PHE A 459 0.14 -10.89 -14.72
C PHE A 459 0.71 -9.67 -13.96
N LYS A 460 1.67 -8.98 -14.58
CA LYS A 460 2.26 -7.71 -14.12
C LYS A 460 1.57 -6.61 -14.92
N LEU A 461 0.69 -5.87 -14.27
CA LEU A 461 -0.19 -4.88 -14.88
C LEU A 461 0.43 -3.49 -14.74
N ASP A 462 1.04 -3.07 -15.85
CA ASP A 462 1.76 -1.83 -15.99
C ASP A 462 0.86 -0.73 -16.58
N TYR A 463 1.16 0.55 -16.32
CA TYR A 463 0.44 1.74 -16.79
C TYR A 463 -1.07 1.77 -16.48
N GLY A 464 -1.45 1.58 -15.21
CA GLY A 464 -2.83 1.79 -14.74
C GLY A 464 -3.23 3.26 -14.58
N GLU A 465 -2.30 4.20 -14.77
CA GLU A 465 -2.39 5.60 -14.35
C GLU A 465 -2.48 6.66 -15.48
N ASP A 466 -2.47 6.25 -16.75
CA ASP A 466 -2.47 7.19 -17.91
C ASP A 466 -3.70 8.12 -17.98
N VAL A 467 -4.79 7.81 -17.27
CA VAL A 467 -5.98 8.67 -17.17
C VAL A 467 -5.72 9.80 -16.17
N VAL A 468 -4.92 10.79 -16.56
CA VAL A 468 -4.71 11.98 -15.72
C VAL A 468 -5.88 12.97 -15.82
N GLY A 469 -6.28 13.55 -14.69
CA GLY A 469 -7.41 14.50 -14.61
C GLY A 469 -7.19 15.82 -15.36
N GLY A 470 -5.94 16.29 -15.46
CA GLY A 470 -5.61 17.53 -16.17
C GLY A 470 -4.15 17.95 -16.07
N ALA A 471 -3.85 19.09 -16.68
CA ALA A 471 -2.55 19.76 -16.59
C ALA A 471 -2.74 21.25 -16.90
N LEU A 472 -1.82 22.12 -16.45
CA LEU A 472 -1.89 23.58 -16.65
C LEU A 472 -3.19 24.22 -16.13
N GLY A 473 -3.89 23.57 -15.19
CA GLY A 473 -5.20 24.01 -14.68
C GLY A 473 -6.35 23.92 -15.69
N ILE A 474 -6.22 23.07 -16.72
CA ILE A 474 -7.29 22.67 -17.62
C ILE A 474 -7.49 21.15 -17.55
N ARG A 475 -8.72 20.71 -17.81
CA ARG A 475 -9.05 19.28 -17.87
C ARG A 475 -8.38 18.60 -19.04
N SER A 476 -8.06 17.33 -18.84
CA SER A 476 -7.66 16.38 -19.87
C SER A 476 -8.93 15.61 -20.25
N GLU A 477 -9.73 16.09 -21.22
CA GLU A 477 -11.07 15.51 -21.46
C GLU A 477 -11.02 14.05 -21.98
N TRP A 478 -11.60 13.12 -21.22
CA TRP A 478 -11.92 11.75 -21.67
C TRP A 478 -13.43 11.53 -21.82
N SER A 479 -13.84 10.43 -22.45
CA SER A 479 -15.24 10.00 -22.48
C SER A 479 -15.34 8.49 -22.73
N PHE A 480 -15.75 7.76 -21.69
CA PHE A 480 -15.85 6.31 -21.66
C PHE A 480 -17.28 5.83 -21.98
N TYR A 481 -17.43 4.54 -22.27
CA TYR A 481 -18.68 3.90 -22.69
C TYR A 481 -19.83 3.99 -21.68
N ASP A 482 -19.55 3.96 -20.37
CA ASP A 482 -20.55 4.15 -19.32
C ASP A 482 -20.99 5.61 -19.11
N GLY A 483 -20.34 6.57 -19.79
CA GLY A 483 -20.56 8.00 -19.68
C GLY A 483 -19.69 8.70 -18.64
N SER A 484 -18.77 8.00 -17.98
CA SER A 484 -17.75 8.61 -17.13
C SER A 484 -16.68 9.37 -17.93
N ASP A 485 -15.95 10.23 -17.24
CA ASP A 485 -14.79 10.96 -17.75
C ASP A 485 -13.62 10.90 -16.75
N GLU A 486 -12.54 11.62 -17.01
CA GLU A 486 -11.31 11.56 -16.22
C GLU A 486 -11.48 11.90 -14.74
N ARG A 487 -12.51 12.67 -14.36
CA ARG A 487 -12.76 13.08 -12.96
C ARG A 487 -13.25 11.92 -12.09
N ASP A 488 -13.83 10.90 -12.71
CA ASP A 488 -14.14 9.63 -12.06
C ASP A 488 -13.04 8.59 -12.36
N MET A 489 -12.48 8.60 -13.57
CA MET A 489 -11.64 7.52 -14.09
C MET A 489 -10.15 7.64 -13.78
N HIS A 490 -9.64 8.77 -13.29
CA HIS A 490 -8.24 8.88 -12.87
C HIS A 490 -7.85 7.93 -11.73
N ALA A 491 -8.84 7.52 -10.93
CA ALA A 491 -8.70 6.42 -9.97
C ALA A 491 -9.43 5.16 -10.45
N ARG A 492 -10.63 5.27 -11.05
CA ARG A 492 -11.48 4.10 -11.35
C ARG A 492 -11.11 3.31 -12.60
N PHE A 493 -10.21 3.81 -13.46
CA PHE A 493 -9.71 3.05 -14.62
C PHE A 493 -9.00 1.75 -14.19
N GLN A 494 -8.17 1.86 -13.14
CA GLN A 494 -7.44 0.78 -12.48
C GLN A 494 -8.38 -0.37 -12.10
N HIS A 495 -9.53 -0.07 -11.48
CA HIS A 495 -10.50 -1.08 -11.06
C HIS A 495 -11.01 -1.97 -12.21
N GLY A 496 -11.23 -1.38 -13.39
CA GLY A 496 -11.67 -2.12 -14.58
C GLY A 496 -10.53 -2.93 -15.21
N TYR A 497 -9.33 -2.35 -15.24
CA TYR A 497 -8.12 -3.01 -15.73
C TYR A 497 -7.79 -4.24 -14.87
N HIS A 498 -7.69 -4.10 -13.55
CA HIS A 498 -7.38 -5.18 -12.62
C HIS A 498 -8.45 -6.26 -12.62
N GLN A 499 -9.74 -5.88 -12.60
CA GLN A 499 -10.85 -6.85 -12.66
C GLN A 499 -10.80 -7.71 -13.93
N THR A 500 -10.46 -7.12 -15.08
CA THR A 500 -10.41 -7.82 -16.37
C THR A 500 -9.47 -9.03 -16.33
N TYR A 501 -8.33 -8.94 -15.63
CA TYR A 501 -7.39 -10.06 -15.47
C TYR A 501 -7.70 -10.91 -14.24
N ALA A 502 -8.17 -10.33 -13.13
CA ALA A 502 -8.51 -11.07 -11.91
C ALA A 502 -9.58 -12.15 -12.17
N GLU A 503 -10.57 -11.84 -13.03
CA GLU A 503 -11.62 -12.78 -13.46
C GLU A 503 -11.12 -13.96 -14.31
N LEU A 504 -9.87 -13.92 -14.80
CA LEU A 504 -9.24 -15.00 -15.57
C LEU A 504 -8.28 -15.87 -14.75
N LEU A 505 -7.96 -15.47 -13.53
CA LEU A 505 -7.05 -16.22 -12.68
C LEU A 505 -7.75 -17.40 -11.98
N PRO A 506 -7.03 -18.46 -11.59
CA PRO A 506 -7.63 -19.63 -10.94
C PRO A 506 -8.34 -19.28 -9.62
N GLU A 507 -9.47 -19.94 -9.34
CA GLU A 507 -10.19 -19.81 -8.06
C GLU A 507 -9.33 -20.21 -6.83
N SER A 508 -8.32 -21.05 -7.03
CA SER A 508 -7.30 -21.41 -6.01
C SER A 508 -6.29 -20.29 -5.73
N GLY A 509 -6.48 -19.12 -6.32
CA GLY A 509 -5.55 -18.01 -6.39
C GLY A 509 -4.69 -18.08 -7.65
N GLY A 510 -4.52 -16.92 -8.29
CA GLY A 510 -3.40 -16.62 -9.18
C GLY A 510 -2.58 -15.46 -8.60
N PHE A 511 -1.93 -14.67 -9.44
CA PHE A 511 -1.18 -13.51 -8.97
C PHE A 511 -1.34 -12.26 -9.86
N LEU A 512 -1.68 -11.12 -9.25
CA LEU A 512 -1.67 -9.80 -9.89
C LEU A 512 -0.75 -8.85 -9.14
N LEU A 513 0.28 -8.36 -9.84
CA LEU A 513 1.11 -7.25 -9.39
C LEU A 513 0.79 -6.03 -10.24
N CYS A 514 0.47 -4.93 -9.58
CA CYS A 514 -0.01 -3.71 -10.22
C CYS A 514 0.85 -2.53 -9.74
N ARG A 515 1.16 -1.58 -10.63
CA ARG A 515 1.87 -0.35 -10.25
C ARG A 515 0.93 0.61 -9.51
N ALA A 516 -0.23 0.86 -10.08
CA ALA A 516 -1.20 1.81 -9.56
C ALA A 516 -2.45 1.12 -8.99
N ALA A 517 -3.12 1.74 -8.01
CA ALA A 517 -4.36 1.24 -7.41
C ALA A 517 -5.09 2.35 -6.63
N ALA A 518 -6.39 2.16 -6.41
CA ALA A 518 -7.23 3.05 -5.61
C ALA A 518 -7.97 2.28 -4.50
N TRP A 519 -8.67 2.98 -3.61
CA TRP A 519 -9.37 2.32 -2.51
C TRP A 519 -10.46 1.37 -3.04
N GLY A 520 -10.49 0.14 -2.52
CA GLY A 520 -11.36 -0.93 -3.01
C GLY A 520 -10.68 -1.89 -3.99
N ASP A 521 -9.53 -1.55 -4.58
CA ASP A 521 -8.79 -2.48 -5.45
C ASP A 521 -8.13 -3.63 -4.68
N GLN A 522 -7.91 -3.50 -3.36
CA GLN A 522 -7.30 -4.57 -2.56
C GLN A 522 -8.08 -5.90 -2.61
N VAL A 523 -9.38 -5.88 -2.98
CA VAL A 523 -10.20 -7.09 -3.15
C VAL A 523 -9.91 -7.85 -4.46
N ARG A 524 -8.98 -7.35 -5.29
CA ARG A 524 -8.63 -7.86 -6.64
C ARG A 524 -7.13 -7.88 -6.86
N VAL A 525 -6.45 -6.79 -6.53
CA VAL A 525 -5.00 -6.63 -6.65
C VAL A 525 -4.32 -7.42 -5.55
N SER A 526 -3.43 -8.33 -5.93
CA SER A 526 -2.69 -9.15 -4.96
C SER A 526 -1.52 -8.40 -4.36
N VAL A 527 -0.78 -7.63 -5.17
CA VAL A 527 0.47 -6.97 -4.76
C VAL A 527 0.61 -5.61 -5.42
N ILE A 528 1.08 -4.64 -4.65
CA ILE A 528 1.55 -3.35 -5.18
C ILE A 528 3.07 -3.39 -5.36
N TRP A 529 3.52 -2.85 -6.49
CA TRP A 529 4.93 -2.61 -6.81
C TRP A 529 5.18 -1.11 -7.00
N PRO A 530 6.23 -0.54 -6.38
CA PRO A 530 6.45 0.92 -6.25
C PRO A 530 6.89 1.63 -7.54
N GLY A 531 6.73 1.00 -8.69
CA GLY A 531 7.34 1.46 -9.93
C GLY A 531 8.87 1.35 -9.95
N ASP A 532 9.46 2.06 -10.90
CA ASP A 532 10.84 1.91 -11.35
C ASP A 532 11.83 2.67 -10.43
N LEU A 533 12.07 2.17 -9.21
CA LEU A 533 12.99 2.82 -8.27
C LEU A 533 14.47 2.79 -8.70
N ASP A 534 15.29 3.69 -8.15
CA ASP A 534 16.73 3.80 -8.45
C ASP A 534 17.51 2.59 -7.90
N ALA A 535 18.47 2.06 -8.66
CA ALA A 535 19.37 0.97 -8.28
C ALA A 535 20.48 1.43 -7.31
N SER A 536 20.12 2.19 -6.27
CA SER A 536 21.06 2.90 -5.39
C SER A 536 20.59 3.00 -3.93
N PHE A 537 21.33 3.79 -3.14
CA PHE A 537 20.98 4.21 -1.77
C PHE A 537 20.43 5.64 -1.72
N ASP A 538 20.22 6.28 -2.87
CA ASP A 538 19.75 7.67 -2.91
C ASP A 538 18.33 7.75 -2.34
N ARG A 539 18.01 8.85 -1.65
CA ARG A 539 16.70 9.08 -1.06
C ARG A 539 15.82 9.83 -2.05
N TYR A 540 14.50 9.68 -1.90
CA TYR A 540 13.53 10.41 -2.72
C TYR A 540 13.81 11.92 -2.67
N GLY A 541 14.02 12.53 -3.84
CA GLY A 541 14.32 13.95 -3.99
C GLY A 541 15.80 14.36 -3.79
N ASP A 542 16.72 13.43 -3.55
CA ASP A 542 18.16 13.74 -3.51
C ASP A 542 18.66 14.22 -4.89
N THR A 543 19.40 15.33 -4.95
CA THR A 543 20.00 15.80 -6.20
C THR A 543 21.26 15.01 -6.55
N VAL A 544 21.14 14.03 -7.44
CA VAL A 544 22.23 13.19 -7.92
C VAL A 544 22.95 13.86 -9.10
N THR A 545 24.28 13.77 -9.14
CA THR A 545 25.08 14.22 -10.30
C THR A 545 25.78 13.01 -10.93
N PRO A 546 25.19 12.39 -11.98
CA PRO A 546 25.74 11.22 -12.65
C PRO A 546 27.01 11.57 -13.44
N ALA A 547 27.74 10.54 -13.89
CA ALA A 547 29.01 10.70 -14.63
C ALA A 547 28.89 11.49 -15.95
N ASN A 548 27.68 11.62 -16.51
CA ASN A 548 27.42 12.44 -17.70
C ASN A 548 27.41 13.97 -17.40
N GLY A 549 27.34 14.37 -16.12
CA GLY A 549 27.41 15.76 -15.65
C GLY A 549 26.09 16.55 -15.60
N ASN A 550 24.96 15.95 -15.98
CA ASN A 550 23.64 16.57 -15.87
C ASN A 550 22.95 16.10 -14.58
N PRO A 551 22.74 16.96 -13.57
CA PRO A 551 22.07 16.57 -12.34
C PRO A 551 20.57 16.34 -12.55
N TYR A 552 20.02 15.41 -11.76
CA TYR A 552 18.60 15.09 -11.64
C TYR A 552 18.23 14.98 -10.15
N ASN A 553 16.95 14.94 -9.82
CA ASN A 553 16.49 14.55 -8.48
C ASN A 553 16.04 13.09 -8.53
N ALA A 554 16.60 12.27 -7.65
CA ALA A 554 16.35 10.84 -7.55
C ALA A 554 14.87 10.54 -7.25
N VAL A 555 14.35 9.48 -7.88
CA VAL A 555 13.09 8.84 -7.44
C VAL A 555 13.32 8.04 -6.16
N GLY A 556 14.59 7.74 -5.84
CA GLY A 556 15.03 7.06 -4.63
C GLY A 556 15.14 5.55 -4.84
N GLY A 557 16.08 4.93 -4.12
CA GLY A 557 16.36 3.51 -4.22
C GLY A 557 15.86 2.71 -3.02
N LEU A 558 16.73 1.88 -2.44
CA LEU A 558 16.39 1.04 -1.27
C LEU A 558 15.69 1.80 -0.12
N PRO A 559 16.07 3.05 0.27
CA PRO A 559 15.35 3.78 1.31
C PRO A 559 13.90 4.08 0.92
N ALA A 560 13.65 4.45 -0.34
CA ALA A 560 12.32 4.75 -0.87
C ALA A 560 11.45 3.47 -0.94
N ALA A 561 12.02 2.34 -1.36
CA ALA A 561 11.33 1.05 -1.39
C ALA A 561 10.80 0.64 0.00
N LEU A 562 11.58 0.88 1.05
CA LEU A 562 11.16 0.62 2.44
C LEU A 562 10.05 1.58 2.90
N VAL A 563 10.11 2.86 2.52
CA VAL A 563 9.06 3.83 2.84
C VAL A 563 7.74 3.45 2.15
N ALA A 564 7.77 3.08 0.87
CA ALA A 564 6.60 2.64 0.11
C ALA A 564 5.95 1.40 0.75
N SER A 565 6.75 0.37 1.02
CA SER A 565 6.32 -0.85 1.72
C SER A 565 5.62 -0.57 3.06
N LEU A 566 6.17 0.36 3.85
CA LEU A 566 5.68 0.70 5.18
C LEU A 566 4.51 1.69 5.18
N SER A 567 4.29 2.45 4.10
CA SER A 567 3.14 3.35 3.95
C SER A 567 1.91 2.64 3.37
N LEU A 568 2.10 1.67 2.48
CA LEU A 568 1.02 0.87 1.87
C LEU A 568 0.27 -0.02 2.88
N GLY A 569 0.99 -0.67 3.80
CA GLY A 569 0.39 -1.52 4.85
C GLY A 569 -0.74 -0.84 5.64
N PRO A 570 -0.49 0.27 6.35
CA PRO A 570 -1.53 1.04 7.05
C PRO A 570 -2.53 1.74 6.11
N SER A 571 -2.29 1.75 4.80
CA SER A 571 -3.18 2.30 3.77
C SER A 571 -4.13 1.26 3.15
N GLY A 572 -4.10 0.02 3.64
CA GLY A 572 -5.01 -1.04 3.19
C GLY A 572 -4.45 -2.00 2.13
N PHE A 573 -3.16 -1.87 1.80
CA PHE A 573 -2.45 -2.76 0.86
C PHE A 573 -1.30 -3.47 1.60
N PRO A 574 -1.58 -4.60 2.29
CA PRO A 574 -0.61 -5.28 3.16
C PRO A 574 0.40 -6.16 2.40
N LEU A 575 0.35 -6.18 1.07
CA LEU A 575 1.17 -7.02 0.19
C LEU A 575 1.92 -6.14 -0.81
N PHE A 576 3.25 -6.14 -0.68
CA PHE A 576 4.17 -5.27 -1.40
C PHE A 576 5.35 -6.07 -1.97
N GLY A 577 5.81 -5.72 -3.16
CA GLY A 577 7.04 -6.24 -3.75
C GLY A 577 7.78 -5.17 -4.56
N SER A 578 8.97 -4.77 -4.09
CA SER A 578 9.89 -3.92 -4.86
C SER A 578 10.79 -4.76 -5.78
N ASP A 579 11.26 -4.17 -6.88
CA ASP A 579 12.37 -4.76 -7.65
C ASP A 579 13.65 -4.82 -6.80
N THR A 580 13.99 -6.03 -6.36
CA THR A 580 15.16 -6.23 -5.49
C THR A 580 16.44 -6.02 -6.29
N GLY A 581 17.00 -4.82 -6.16
CA GLY A 581 18.14 -4.34 -6.94
C GLY A 581 17.87 -3.00 -7.65
N GLY A 582 16.62 -2.56 -7.73
CA GLY A 582 16.20 -1.34 -8.43
C GLY A 582 16.20 -1.48 -9.96
N TYR A 583 15.50 -0.55 -10.61
CA TYR A 583 15.22 -0.55 -12.04
C TYR A 583 15.93 0.60 -12.78
N ARG A 584 15.90 1.83 -12.25
CA ARG A 584 16.61 2.98 -12.85
C ARG A 584 18.09 2.95 -12.50
N HIS A 585 18.95 3.36 -13.44
CA HIS A 585 20.42 3.40 -13.27
C HIS A 585 21.06 2.06 -12.86
N SER A 586 20.43 0.94 -13.19
CA SER A 586 21.03 -0.40 -13.08
C SER A 586 22.34 -0.51 -13.90
N PRO A 587 23.26 -1.44 -13.56
CA PRO A 587 23.14 -2.45 -12.51
C PRO A 587 23.45 -1.89 -11.11
N PRO A 588 22.80 -2.38 -10.04
CA PRO A 588 23.19 -2.06 -8.68
C PRO A 588 24.58 -2.61 -8.36
N ASP A 589 25.33 -1.92 -7.51
CA ASP A 589 26.56 -2.48 -6.94
C ASP A 589 26.26 -3.60 -5.91
N LYS A 590 27.25 -4.46 -5.65
CA LYS A 590 27.17 -5.56 -4.67
C LYS A 590 26.65 -5.12 -3.29
N GLU A 591 26.95 -3.92 -2.80
CA GLU A 591 26.44 -3.48 -1.49
C GLU A 591 24.94 -3.18 -1.55
N THR A 592 24.52 -2.47 -2.58
CA THR A 592 23.13 -2.10 -2.84
C THR A 592 22.26 -3.35 -3.02
N PHE A 593 22.67 -4.26 -3.90
CA PHE A 593 21.93 -5.50 -4.16
C PHE A 593 21.79 -6.38 -2.90
N VAL A 594 22.86 -6.53 -2.13
CA VAL A 594 22.83 -7.34 -0.89
C VAL A 594 21.93 -6.70 0.17
N ARG A 595 22.02 -5.39 0.42
CA ARG A 595 21.11 -4.72 1.38
C ARG A 595 19.64 -4.76 0.93
N TRP A 596 19.40 -4.77 -0.39
CA TRP A 596 18.05 -4.90 -0.92
C TRP A 596 17.47 -6.29 -0.68
N PHE A 597 18.18 -7.38 -1.01
CA PHE A 597 17.67 -8.73 -0.73
C PHE A 597 17.64 -9.09 0.75
N GLU A 598 18.51 -8.49 1.58
CA GLU A 598 18.42 -8.55 3.04
C GLU A 598 17.05 -8.04 3.52
N SER A 599 16.59 -6.90 2.99
CA SER A 599 15.29 -6.32 3.35
C SER A 599 14.09 -7.07 2.75
N THR A 600 14.10 -7.36 1.45
CA THR A 600 12.93 -7.96 0.76
C THR A 600 12.69 -9.42 1.12
N ALA A 601 13.68 -10.13 1.68
CA ALA A 601 13.44 -11.43 2.29
C ALA A 601 12.48 -11.39 3.49
N LEU A 602 12.30 -10.22 4.13
CA LEU A 602 11.33 -9.99 5.21
C LEU A 602 10.15 -9.10 4.77
N SER A 603 9.99 -8.88 3.46
CA SER A 603 8.77 -8.37 2.84
C SER A 603 7.76 -9.51 2.64
N PRO A 604 6.45 -9.24 2.53
CA PRO A 604 5.47 -10.26 2.11
C PRO A 604 5.76 -10.86 0.73
N VAL A 605 6.35 -10.09 -0.19
CA VAL A 605 6.80 -10.58 -1.52
C VAL A 605 8.24 -10.15 -1.81
N MET A 606 9.02 -11.12 -2.32
CA MET A 606 10.41 -10.96 -2.74
C MET A 606 10.52 -11.23 -4.25
N GLN A 607 10.64 -10.18 -5.07
CA GLN A 607 10.93 -10.31 -6.50
C GLN A 607 12.30 -9.73 -6.84
N VAL A 608 13.09 -10.46 -7.62
CA VAL A 608 14.51 -10.15 -7.84
C VAL A 608 14.80 -10.10 -9.34
N GLY A 609 15.29 -8.95 -9.78
CA GLY A 609 15.54 -8.61 -11.18
C GLY A 609 15.82 -7.11 -11.31
N THR A 610 16.38 -6.71 -12.44
CA THR A 610 16.79 -5.34 -12.77
C THR A 610 16.56 -5.09 -14.27
N SER A 611 16.52 -3.82 -14.69
CA SER A 611 16.45 -3.44 -16.12
C SER A 611 17.67 -3.93 -16.93
N ASP A 612 18.80 -4.14 -16.26
CA ASP A 612 20.05 -4.66 -16.85
C ASP A 612 20.11 -6.21 -16.84
N ASN A 613 19.03 -6.88 -16.46
CA ASN A 613 18.89 -8.34 -16.40
C ASN A 613 19.87 -9.03 -15.42
N ASP A 614 20.10 -8.44 -14.24
CA ASP A 614 20.99 -8.97 -13.19
C ASP A 614 20.29 -9.99 -12.29
N LEU A 615 20.39 -11.27 -12.63
CA LEU A 615 20.06 -12.35 -11.70
C LEU A 615 21.22 -12.60 -10.71
N PRO A 616 20.97 -13.17 -9.50
CA PRO A 616 21.98 -13.32 -8.44
C PRO A 616 23.26 -14.09 -8.82
N TRP A 617 23.25 -14.87 -9.90
CA TRP A 617 24.38 -15.63 -10.43
C TRP A 617 25.06 -15.00 -11.66
N VAL A 618 24.57 -13.85 -12.13
CA VAL A 618 25.10 -13.14 -13.30
C VAL A 618 26.20 -12.18 -12.86
N PHE A 619 27.42 -12.70 -12.75
CA PHE A 619 28.58 -11.93 -12.31
C PHE A 619 29.14 -11.07 -13.46
N LYS A 620 28.95 -9.75 -13.37
CA LYS A 620 29.47 -8.75 -14.32
C LYS A 620 30.54 -7.87 -13.64
N PRO A 621 31.57 -7.37 -14.35
CA PRO A 621 32.50 -6.38 -13.80
C PRO A 621 31.81 -5.11 -13.25
N GLU A 622 30.65 -4.75 -13.80
CA GLU A 622 29.88 -3.55 -13.50
C GLU A 622 29.09 -3.68 -12.19
N ASN A 623 28.44 -4.83 -11.95
CA ASN A 623 27.67 -5.09 -10.72
C ASN A 623 28.57 -5.53 -9.54
N GLY A 624 29.72 -6.13 -9.84
CA GLY A 624 30.67 -6.59 -8.82
C GLY A 624 30.17 -7.78 -7.99
N PHE A 625 29.15 -8.49 -8.47
CA PHE A 625 28.61 -9.67 -7.81
C PHE A 625 29.61 -10.83 -7.87
N ASP A 626 29.58 -11.67 -6.84
CA ASP A 626 30.51 -12.78 -6.67
C ASP A 626 29.85 -13.99 -5.94
N PRO A 627 30.57 -15.13 -5.80
CA PRO A 627 30.05 -16.30 -5.11
C PRO A 627 29.67 -16.06 -3.63
N GLU A 628 30.16 -14.99 -3.00
CA GLU A 628 29.82 -14.62 -1.62
C GLU A 628 28.44 -13.94 -1.58
N SER A 629 28.17 -12.97 -2.47
CA SER A 629 26.82 -12.39 -2.60
C SER A 629 25.78 -13.42 -3.00
N LEU A 630 26.13 -14.38 -3.87
CA LEU A 630 25.24 -15.50 -4.22
C LEU A 630 24.96 -16.44 -3.03
N ALA A 631 25.94 -16.63 -2.13
CA ALA A 631 25.76 -17.42 -0.91
C ALA A 631 24.81 -16.73 0.08
N TRP A 632 24.94 -15.42 0.26
CA TRP A 632 23.99 -14.63 1.05
C TRP A 632 22.60 -14.62 0.41
N TYR A 633 22.48 -14.39 -0.90
CA TYR A 633 21.20 -14.45 -1.59
C TYR A 633 20.46 -15.78 -1.33
N ARG A 634 21.17 -16.92 -1.45
CA ARG A 634 20.61 -18.25 -1.13
C ARG A 634 20.05 -18.31 0.29
N GLN A 635 20.78 -17.80 1.28
CA GLN A 635 20.35 -17.77 2.67
C GLN A 635 19.07 -16.94 2.87
N TYR A 636 18.98 -15.76 2.25
CA TYR A 636 17.82 -14.87 2.39
C TYR A 636 16.60 -15.34 1.59
N ALA A 637 16.77 -15.82 0.35
CA ALA A 637 15.69 -16.45 -0.42
C ALA A 637 15.12 -17.69 0.30
N ARG A 638 15.99 -18.49 0.94
CA ARG A 638 15.58 -19.63 1.77
C ARG A 638 14.86 -19.18 3.04
N LEU A 639 15.30 -18.11 3.70
CA LEU A 639 14.62 -17.55 4.87
C LEU A 639 13.21 -17.06 4.51
N HIS A 640 13.07 -16.29 3.43
CA HIS A 640 11.78 -15.81 2.92
C HIS A 640 10.81 -16.97 2.66
N LEU A 641 11.23 -17.95 1.86
CA LEU A 641 10.42 -19.14 1.56
C LEU A 641 10.04 -19.92 2.83
N ARG A 642 10.98 -20.07 3.77
CA ARG A 642 10.72 -20.77 5.03
C ARG A 642 9.75 -20.03 5.93
N LEU A 643 9.69 -18.69 5.91
CA LEU A 643 8.76 -17.90 6.71
C LEU A 643 7.31 -17.94 6.20
N PHE A 644 7.04 -18.59 5.06
CA PHE A 644 5.68 -18.76 4.50
C PHE A 644 4.59 -19.07 5.56
N PRO A 645 4.75 -20.03 6.50
CA PRO A 645 3.66 -20.37 7.42
C PRO A 645 3.35 -19.26 8.43
N TYR A 646 4.37 -18.50 8.85
CA TYR A 646 4.21 -17.31 9.68
C TYR A 646 3.50 -16.20 8.90
N VAL A 647 4.02 -15.84 7.73
CA VAL A 647 3.50 -14.76 6.87
C VAL A 647 2.07 -15.05 6.40
N TRP A 648 1.80 -16.26 5.90
CA TRP A 648 0.48 -16.67 5.42
C TRP A 648 -0.55 -16.71 6.57
N THR A 649 -0.14 -17.04 7.80
CA THR A 649 -1.05 -16.94 8.96
C THR A 649 -1.49 -15.50 9.21
N TYR A 650 -0.61 -14.50 9.08
CA TYR A 650 -1.02 -13.09 9.21
C TYR A 650 -1.89 -12.62 8.04
N LEU A 651 -1.59 -13.06 6.83
CA LEU A 651 -2.45 -12.81 5.67
C LEU A 651 -3.87 -13.36 5.90
N ASP A 652 -3.99 -14.55 6.48
CA ASP A 652 -5.29 -15.15 6.82
C ASP A 652 -6.02 -14.36 7.92
N ARG A 653 -5.29 -13.96 8.98
CA ARG A 653 -5.80 -13.16 10.10
C ARG A 653 -6.30 -11.78 9.71
N LEU A 654 -5.94 -11.22 8.55
CA LEU A 654 -6.50 -9.95 8.04
C LEU A 654 -8.03 -9.93 8.07
N GLN A 655 -8.69 -11.07 7.80
CA GLN A 655 -10.16 -11.19 7.83
C GLN A 655 -10.76 -11.11 9.25
N THR A 656 -9.91 -11.11 10.29
CA THR A 656 -10.29 -11.12 11.71
C THR A 656 -9.80 -9.89 12.47
N ASP A 657 -8.55 -9.48 12.29
CA ASP A 657 -7.92 -8.36 13.01
C ASP A 657 -7.55 -7.16 12.13
N GLY A 658 -7.53 -7.32 10.80
CA GLY A 658 -7.12 -6.30 9.83
C GLY A 658 -5.62 -5.94 9.84
N ARG A 659 -4.80 -6.53 10.72
CA ARG A 659 -3.43 -6.06 10.97
C ARG A 659 -2.51 -6.33 9.77
N PRO A 660 -1.87 -5.30 9.18
CA PRO A 660 -0.88 -5.51 8.12
C PRO A 660 0.21 -6.51 8.53
N ILE A 661 0.77 -7.22 7.55
CA ILE A 661 1.79 -8.25 7.79
C ILE A 661 3.13 -7.60 8.18
N GLN A 662 3.55 -6.62 7.38
CA GLN A 662 4.67 -5.73 7.70
C GLN A 662 4.13 -4.47 8.39
N ARG A 663 4.67 -4.14 9.56
CA ARG A 663 4.06 -3.17 10.48
C ARG A 663 5.06 -2.10 10.91
N VAL A 664 4.68 -0.84 10.74
CA VAL A 664 5.53 0.31 11.07
C VAL A 664 5.69 0.43 12.58
N LEU A 665 6.95 0.52 13.05
CA LEU A 665 7.27 0.47 14.48
C LEU A 665 6.45 1.48 15.30
N GLY A 666 6.40 2.75 14.88
CA GLY A 666 5.71 3.82 15.62
C GLY A 666 4.17 3.79 15.53
N LEU A 667 3.57 2.90 14.75
CA LEU A 667 2.11 2.65 14.75
C LEU A 667 1.73 1.49 15.69
N VAL A 668 2.60 0.46 15.78
CA VAL A 668 2.43 -0.66 16.71
C VAL A 668 2.83 -0.26 18.14
N HIS A 669 3.92 0.50 18.27
CA HIS A 669 4.53 0.92 19.53
C HIS A 669 4.62 2.46 19.65
N PRO A 670 3.47 3.17 19.64
CA PRO A 670 3.46 4.64 19.73
C PRO A 670 4.06 5.17 21.05
N GLU A 671 4.10 4.36 22.10
CA GLU A 671 4.73 4.68 23.39
C GLU A 671 6.24 4.96 23.30
N LEU A 672 6.91 4.49 22.24
CA LEU A 672 8.34 4.75 22.02
C LEU A 672 8.63 6.20 21.57
N GLY A 673 7.64 6.91 21.03
CA GLY A 673 7.80 8.28 20.53
C GLY A 673 8.81 8.42 19.37
N VAL A 674 9.10 7.34 18.65
CA VAL A 674 9.99 7.31 17.48
C VAL A 674 9.29 6.68 16.28
N HIS A 675 9.48 7.28 15.11
CA HIS A 675 8.78 6.91 13.87
C HIS A 675 9.78 6.66 12.73
N PRO A 676 10.65 5.63 12.82
CA PRO A 676 11.60 5.29 11.78
C PRO A 676 10.88 4.86 10.49
N SER A 677 11.45 5.20 9.33
CA SER A 677 10.94 4.80 8.00
C SER A 677 11.61 3.54 7.45
N ASP A 678 12.41 2.87 8.29
CA ASP A 678 13.35 1.80 7.91
C ASP A 678 13.53 0.77 9.05
N VAL A 679 12.56 0.70 9.97
CA VAL A 679 12.48 -0.32 11.05
C VAL A 679 11.03 -0.75 11.20
N PHE A 680 10.78 -2.05 11.21
CA PHE A 680 9.43 -2.61 11.19
C PHE A 680 9.34 -3.94 11.91
N LEU A 681 8.12 -4.33 12.29
CA LEU A 681 7.82 -5.71 12.67
C LEU A 681 7.28 -6.47 11.47
N LEU A 682 7.75 -7.70 11.28
CA LEU A 682 7.07 -8.72 10.47
C LEU A 682 6.22 -9.55 11.44
N GLY A 683 4.90 -9.48 11.32
CA GLY A 683 3.98 -10.07 12.29
C GLY A 683 4.04 -9.39 13.67
N ASP A 684 3.86 -10.17 14.73
CA ASP A 684 3.89 -9.68 16.12
C ASP A 684 5.30 -9.72 16.75
N SER A 685 6.24 -10.51 16.21
CA SER A 685 7.38 -10.99 17.01
C SER A 685 8.77 -10.88 16.38
N LEU A 686 8.86 -10.59 15.08
CA LEU A 686 10.13 -10.35 14.38
C LEU A 686 10.29 -8.86 14.13
N LEU A 687 11.37 -8.25 14.59
CA LEU A 687 11.70 -6.85 14.30
C LEU A 687 12.93 -6.78 13.41
N ALA A 688 12.77 -6.16 12.24
CA ALA A 688 13.80 -5.96 11.24
C ALA A 688 14.25 -4.49 11.20
N ALA A 689 15.57 -4.27 11.10
CA ALA A 689 16.15 -2.94 10.91
C ALA A 689 17.18 -2.92 9.78
N PRO A 690 16.72 -2.88 8.51
CA PRO A 690 17.57 -2.69 7.34
C PRO A 690 18.64 -1.60 7.47
N VAL A 691 19.75 -1.83 6.77
CA VAL A 691 20.85 -0.86 6.62
C VAL A 691 20.64 -0.09 5.32
N VAL A 692 20.14 1.13 5.46
CA VAL A 692 19.83 2.05 4.33
C VAL A 692 20.92 3.11 4.10
N GLU A 693 22.07 2.97 4.75
CA GLU A 693 23.19 3.91 4.67
C GLU A 693 24.41 3.23 4.02
N ARG A 694 24.89 3.80 2.92
CA ARG A 694 26.01 3.26 2.13
C ARG A 694 27.28 3.11 2.99
N GLY A 695 27.94 1.95 2.89
CA GLY A 695 29.13 1.63 3.68
C GLY A 695 28.90 1.34 5.17
N ALA A 696 27.68 1.49 5.71
CA ALA A 696 27.43 1.26 7.13
C ALA A 696 27.56 -0.21 7.53
N ARG A 697 28.25 -0.45 8.66
CA ARG A 697 28.52 -1.79 9.23
C ARG A 697 28.04 -1.94 10.67
N GLU A 698 27.30 -0.95 11.15
CA GLU A 698 26.63 -0.90 12.44
C GLU A 698 25.26 -0.21 12.25
N ARG A 699 24.29 -0.52 13.13
CA ARG A 699 22.94 0.05 13.07
C ARG A 699 22.49 0.46 14.46
N SER A 700 22.13 1.73 14.61
CA SER A 700 21.47 2.26 15.81
C SER A 700 19.94 2.26 15.61
N LEU A 701 19.21 1.81 16.62
CA LEU A 701 17.75 1.71 16.64
C LEU A 701 17.22 1.74 18.09
N VAL A 702 15.90 1.64 18.24
CA VAL A 702 15.22 1.44 19.53
C VAL A 702 14.34 0.20 19.40
N LEU A 703 14.49 -0.75 20.32
CA LEU A 703 13.61 -1.91 20.43
C LEU A 703 12.47 -1.61 21.43
N PRO A 704 11.26 -2.15 21.22
CA PRO A 704 10.18 -2.11 22.21
C PRO A 704 10.59 -2.69 23.57
N ASP A 705 9.90 -2.28 24.63
CA ASP A 705 10.09 -2.87 25.97
C ASP A 705 9.85 -4.38 25.95
N GLY A 706 10.77 -5.14 26.56
CA GLY A 706 10.75 -6.59 26.60
C GLY A 706 12.15 -7.20 26.43
N ASP A 707 12.22 -8.53 26.49
CA ASP A 707 13.44 -9.27 26.19
C ASP A 707 13.48 -9.63 24.71
N TRP A 708 14.48 -9.12 23.99
CA TRP A 708 14.73 -9.41 22.59
C TRP A 708 16.03 -10.21 22.43
N LEU A 709 16.04 -11.10 21.44
CA LEU A 709 17.18 -11.91 21.02
C LEU A 709 17.58 -11.53 19.59
N ASP A 710 18.87 -11.44 19.30
CA ASP A 710 19.37 -11.40 17.92
C ASP A 710 19.05 -12.74 17.23
N TRP A 711 18.44 -12.67 16.04
CA TRP A 711 17.94 -13.84 15.33
C TRP A 711 19.06 -14.80 14.93
N TRP A 712 20.24 -14.30 14.56
CA TRP A 712 21.33 -15.11 14.00
C TRP A 712 22.16 -15.81 15.08
N THR A 713 22.36 -15.15 16.21
CA THR A 713 23.26 -15.59 17.28
C THR A 713 22.53 -16.11 18.53
N GLY A 714 21.26 -15.74 18.71
CA GLY A 714 20.52 -16.01 19.94
C GLY A 714 21.02 -15.21 21.15
N GLU A 715 21.88 -14.20 20.97
CA GLU A 715 22.30 -13.33 22.06
C GLU A 715 21.16 -12.39 22.48
N SER A 716 20.98 -12.23 23.80
CA SER A 716 19.97 -11.32 24.33
C SER A 716 20.47 -9.88 24.27
N VAL A 717 19.66 -9.00 23.66
CA VAL A 717 19.94 -7.58 23.48
C VAL A 717 19.05 -6.67 24.34
N GLY A 718 17.89 -7.18 24.80
CA GLY A 718 16.93 -6.44 25.61
C GLY A 718 16.16 -5.36 24.83
N GLY A 719 15.30 -4.61 25.53
CA GLY A 719 14.55 -3.48 24.98
C GLY A 719 15.26 -2.13 25.13
N GLY A 720 14.78 -1.12 24.40
CA GLY A 720 15.29 0.25 24.44
C GLY A 720 16.34 0.57 23.37
N PRO A 721 17.04 1.72 23.48
CA PRO A 721 18.03 2.16 22.49
C PRO A 721 19.30 1.31 22.50
N LEU A 722 19.72 0.86 21.32
CA LEU A 722 20.94 0.08 21.13
C LEU A 722 21.64 0.37 19.79
N THR A 723 22.91 -0.02 19.70
CA THR A 723 23.70 -0.07 18.46
C THR A 723 24.24 -1.47 18.29
N VAL A 724 23.96 -2.11 17.15
CA VAL A 724 24.39 -3.48 16.83
C VAL A 724 25.35 -3.51 15.65
N ALA A 725 26.14 -4.57 15.55
CA ALA A 725 26.90 -4.86 14.34
C ALA A 725 25.95 -5.24 13.20
N ALA A 726 26.22 -4.72 12.01
CA ALA A 726 25.43 -4.96 10.80
C ALA A 726 26.38 -5.15 9.61
N PRO A 727 27.23 -6.20 9.58
CA PRO A 727 28.11 -6.44 8.44
C PRO A 727 27.31 -6.70 7.15
N LEU A 728 27.97 -6.60 6.00
CA LEU A 728 27.32 -6.95 4.73
C LEU A 728 27.05 -8.47 4.70
N GLY A 729 25.84 -8.88 4.32
CA GLY A 729 25.35 -10.25 4.44
C GLY A 729 24.60 -10.55 5.75
N THR A 730 24.50 -9.59 6.67
CA THR A 730 23.78 -9.75 7.95
C THR A 730 22.89 -8.54 8.24
N LEU A 731 21.59 -8.76 8.05
CA LEU A 731 20.52 -7.86 8.48
C LEU A 731 20.38 -7.87 10.01
N PRO A 732 20.32 -6.72 10.69
CA PRO A 732 19.83 -6.61 12.06
C PRO A 732 18.36 -7.11 12.14
N LEU A 733 18.18 -8.29 12.72
CA LEU A 733 16.91 -8.98 12.86
C LEU A 733 16.80 -9.53 14.28
N PHE A 734 15.68 -9.26 14.94
CA PHE A 734 15.45 -9.60 16.33
C PHE A 734 14.16 -10.39 16.49
N VAL A 735 14.14 -11.30 17.45
CA VAL A 735 12.95 -12.07 17.84
C VAL A 735 12.67 -11.85 19.32
N GLN A 736 11.40 -11.62 19.67
CA GLN A 736 11.00 -11.49 21.07
C GLN A 736 11.19 -12.83 21.82
N ALA A 737 11.69 -12.79 23.05
CA ALA A 737 11.89 -14.00 23.85
C ALA A 737 10.55 -14.72 24.11
N GLY A 738 10.52 -16.04 23.90
CA GLY A 738 9.30 -16.86 23.98
C GLY A 738 8.41 -16.82 22.74
N ALA A 739 8.70 -15.95 21.77
CA ALA A 739 7.97 -15.96 20.50
C ALA A 739 8.06 -17.32 19.79
N LEU A 740 7.06 -17.60 18.97
CA LEU A 740 6.96 -18.80 18.15
C LEU A 740 6.93 -18.35 16.70
N VAL A 741 7.95 -18.72 15.94
CA VAL A 741 8.08 -18.40 14.51
C VAL A 741 8.02 -19.71 13.73
N PRO A 742 6.83 -20.10 13.24
CA PRO A 742 6.66 -21.32 12.46
C PRO A 742 7.21 -21.15 11.04
N MET A 743 7.85 -22.18 10.54
CA MET A 743 8.60 -22.20 9.29
C MET A 743 8.46 -23.53 8.56
N LEU A 744 8.68 -23.50 7.25
CA LEU A 744 8.89 -24.72 6.47
C LEU A 744 10.21 -25.40 6.85
N ARG A 745 10.30 -26.71 6.58
CA ARG A 745 11.56 -27.46 6.69
C ARG A 745 12.64 -26.86 5.77
N PRO A 746 13.94 -26.94 6.14
CA PRO A 746 15.01 -26.27 5.40
C PRO A 746 15.13 -26.65 3.93
N THR A 747 14.72 -27.87 3.56
CA THR A 747 14.88 -28.42 2.20
C THR A 747 13.89 -27.89 1.17
N ILE A 748 12.76 -27.28 1.56
CA ILE A 748 11.75 -26.82 0.59
C ILE A 748 12.35 -25.79 -0.38
N ASP A 749 12.24 -26.06 -1.68
CA ASP A 749 12.70 -25.22 -2.79
C ASP A 749 11.55 -24.52 -3.52
N ALA A 750 10.36 -25.09 -3.44
CA ALA A 750 9.18 -24.70 -4.21
C ALA A 750 7.89 -24.78 -3.37
N MET A 751 6.91 -23.92 -3.70
CA MET A 751 5.59 -23.94 -3.06
C MET A 751 4.55 -24.72 -3.86
N ALA A 752 4.73 -24.83 -5.18
CA ALA A 752 3.76 -25.42 -6.09
C ALA A 752 4.14 -26.87 -6.47
N PRO A 753 3.17 -27.71 -6.92
CA PRO A 753 3.43 -29.10 -7.30
C PRO A 753 4.54 -29.22 -8.35
N THR A 754 5.37 -30.26 -8.20
CA THR A 754 6.51 -30.59 -9.06
C THR A 754 6.37 -32.01 -9.61
N SER A 755 6.85 -32.25 -10.83
CA SER A 755 6.98 -33.61 -11.38
C SER A 755 8.38 -34.20 -11.17
N ASP A 756 9.38 -33.36 -10.84
CA ASP A 756 10.76 -33.76 -10.55
C ASP A 756 11.03 -33.73 -9.04
N ALA A 757 10.26 -34.54 -8.29
CA ALA A 757 10.43 -34.72 -6.84
C ALA A 757 11.77 -35.38 -6.45
N ALA A 758 12.64 -35.71 -7.40
CA ALA A 758 14.00 -36.15 -7.16
C ALA A 758 15.02 -34.99 -7.08
N ARG A 759 14.65 -33.80 -7.60
CA ARG A 759 15.48 -32.58 -7.59
C ARG A 759 14.84 -31.39 -6.87
N VAL A 760 13.53 -31.42 -6.64
CA VAL A 760 12.76 -30.30 -6.05
C VAL A 760 11.94 -30.79 -4.88
N ASP A 761 12.23 -30.28 -3.68
CA ASP A 761 11.36 -30.48 -2.54
C ASP A 761 10.26 -29.40 -2.51
N SER A 762 8.99 -29.83 -2.45
CA SER A 762 7.84 -28.96 -2.69
C SER A 762 6.79 -29.06 -1.59
N TYR A 763 6.39 -27.90 -1.07
CA TYR A 763 5.36 -27.77 -0.03
C TYR A 763 4.02 -28.42 -0.43
N ALA A 764 3.55 -28.16 -1.65
CA ALA A 764 2.29 -28.73 -2.16
C ALA A 764 2.37 -30.24 -2.44
N THR A 765 3.57 -30.83 -2.43
CA THR A 765 3.75 -32.30 -2.52
C THR A 765 3.79 -32.93 -1.13
N ASP A 766 4.55 -32.33 -0.21
CA ASP A 766 4.60 -32.69 1.21
C ASP A 766 5.04 -31.49 2.05
N ALA A 767 4.14 -30.92 2.86
CA ALA A 767 4.45 -29.87 3.83
C ALA A 767 5.44 -30.34 4.92
N GLY A 768 5.43 -31.64 5.23
CA GLY A 768 6.28 -32.28 6.24
C GLY A 768 6.02 -31.78 7.65
N ALA A 769 7.07 -31.79 8.47
CA ALA A 769 6.99 -31.28 9.84
C ALA A 769 7.00 -29.75 9.86
N LEU A 770 6.23 -29.15 10.77
CA LEU A 770 6.31 -27.72 11.05
C LEU A 770 7.58 -27.40 11.84
N TRP A 771 8.48 -26.58 11.31
CA TRP A 771 9.65 -26.12 12.07
C TRP A 771 9.27 -24.88 12.87
N VAL A 772 9.77 -24.71 14.08
CA VAL A 772 9.37 -23.61 14.98
C VAL A 772 10.59 -23.05 15.68
N ARG A 773 11.01 -21.83 15.35
CA ARG A 773 12.04 -21.13 16.13
C ARG A 773 11.40 -20.50 17.35
N THR A 774 12.01 -20.71 18.51
CA THR A 774 11.55 -20.16 19.80
C THR A 774 12.70 -20.07 20.80
N SER A 775 12.45 -19.56 22.00
CA SER A 775 13.40 -19.51 23.11
C SER A 775 12.68 -19.76 24.44
N ALA A 776 13.41 -19.79 25.54
CA ALA A 776 12.79 -19.53 26.84
C ALA A 776 12.21 -18.09 26.86
N GLY A 777 11.05 -17.91 27.49
CA GLY A 777 10.37 -16.61 27.58
C GLY A 777 8.99 -16.70 28.24
N PRO A 778 8.22 -15.58 28.25
CA PRO A 778 6.81 -15.55 28.65
C PRO A 778 5.97 -16.60 27.90
N GLU A 779 4.81 -16.96 28.46
CA GLU A 779 3.89 -17.90 27.80
C GLU A 779 3.37 -17.32 26.48
N HIS A 780 3.48 -18.10 25.41
CA HIS A 780 3.06 -17.73 24.07
C HIS A 780 2.43 -18.92 23.33
N SER A 781 1.49 -18.63 22.43
CA SER A 781 0.81 -19.63 21.61
C SER A 781 0.50 -19.07 20.23
N PHE A 782 0.67 -19.88 19.19
CA PHE A 782 0.45 -19.49 17.81
C PHE A 782 -0.35 -20.56 17.09
N GLU A 783 -1.57 -20.24 16.68
CA GLU A 783 -2.39 -21.04 15.76
C GLU A 783 -2.17 -20.56 14.32
N LEU A 784 -1.93 -21.51 13.42
CA LEU A 784 -1.68 -21.33 12.00
C LEU A 784 -2.99 -21.42 11.19
N PHE A 785 -2.95 -20.93 9.96
CA PHE A 785 -4.03 -21.01 8.96
C PHE A 785 -4.57 -22.43 8.68
N ASP A 786 -3.81 -23.49 9.00
CA ASP A 786 -4.22 -24.89 8.81
C ASP A 786 -4.73 -25.55 10.11
N HIS A 787 -4.99 -24.75 11.15
CA HIS A 787 -5.31 -25.20 12.52
C HIS A 787 -4.20 -25.98 13.24
N SER A 788 -2.98 -26.03 12.69
CA SER A 788 -1.82 -26.42 13.50
C SER A 788 -1.61 -25.37 14.58
N SER A 789 -1.31 -25.80 15.80
CA SER A 789 -0.99 -24.86 16.88
C SER A 789 0.24 -25.27 17.65
N VAL A 790 1.02 -24.28 18.06
CA VAL A 790 2.24 -24.45 18.83
C VAL A 790 2.24 -23.52 20.02
N SER A 791 2.84 -23.94 21.13
CA SER A 791 2.95 -23.13 22.35
C SER A 791 4.30 -23.31 23.04
N GLN A 792 4.70 -22.29 23.80
CA GLN A 792 5.87 -22.32 24.67
C GLN A 792 5.51 -21.63 25.99
N ALA A 793 5.99 -22.18 27.10
CA ALA A 793 5.93 -21.54 28.41
C ALA A 793 7.17 -21.91 29.23
N SER A 794 7.84 -20.93 29.85
CA SER A 794 9.00 -21.17 30.70
C SER A 794 8.74 -20.79 32.16
N SER A 795 9.13 -21.66 33.08
CA SER A 795 9.05 -21.43 34.53
C SER A 795 10.35 -21.88 35.21
N GLY A 796 11.20 -20.91 35.54
CA GLY A 796 12.52 -21.16 36.10
C GLY A 796 13.39 -21.98 35.15
N ALA A 797 13.81 -23.17 35.58
CA ALA A 797 14.66 -24.08 34.80
C ALA A 797 13.87 -25.03 33.87
N VAL A 798 12.54 -24.90 33.80
CA VAL A 798 11.67 -25.76 32.98
C VAL A 798 11.09 -24.96 31.82
N THR A 799 11.05 -25.53 30.62
CA THR A 799 10.27 -25.03 29.48
C THR A 799 9.36 -26.13 28.98
N THR A 800 8.08 -25.80 28.84
CA THR A 800 7.08 -26.65 28.20
C THR A 800 6.89 -26.17 26.76
N LEU A 801 6.87 -27.09 25.82
CA LEU A 801 6.58 -26.87 24.40
C LEU A 801 5.34 -27.71 24.03
N GLY A 802 4.30 -27.09 23.51
CA GLY A 802 3.11 -27.77 23.01
C GLY A 802 3.07 -27.76 21.48
N ALA A 803 2.66 -28.88 20.87
CA ALA A 803 2.35 -28.92 19.44
C ALA A 803 1.09 -29.74 19.18
N VAL A 804 0.24 -29.23 18.28
CA VAL A 804 -0.95 -29.88 17.75
C VAL A 804 -0.88 -29.81 16.23
N SER A 805 -0.86 -30.97 15.56
CA SER A 805 -0.96 -31.04 14.09
C SER A 805 -2.36 -30.65 13.60
N GLY A 806 -2.42 -29.76 12.62
CA GLY A 806 -3.61 -29.36 11.88
C GLY A 806 -3.82 -30.16 10.59
N GLU A 807 -4.34 -29.49 9.57
CA GLU A 807 -4.74 -30.08 8.28
C GLU A 807 -3.57 -30.32 7.32
N GLU A 808 -2.51 -29.49 7.37
CA GLU A 808 -1.40 -29.55 6.42
C GLU A 808 -0.09 -30.02 7.09
N PHE A 809 0.25 -29.53 8.27
CA PHE A 809 1.42 -30.00 9.03
C PHE A 809 1.13 -31.29 9.83
N VAL A 810 0.66 -32.31 9.11
CA VAL A 810 0.26 -33.63 9.64
C VAL A 810 1.44 -34.51 10.08
N SER A 811 2.69 -34.08 9.87
CA SER A 811 3.89 -34.83 10.25
C SER A 811 4.51 -34.39 11.59
N GLY A 812 3.76 -33.68 12.43
CA GLY A 812 4.22 -33.13 13.71
C GLY A 812 5.12 -31.91 13.56
N ALA A 813 5.94 -31.63 14.57
CA ALA A 813 6.76 -30.41 14.64
C ALA A 813 8.25 -30.68 14.92
N VAL A 814 9.08 -29.68 14.66
CA VAL A 814 10.50 -29.58 15.04
C VAL A 814 10.71 -28.23 15.71
N PHE A 815 10.95 -28.21 17.02
CA PHE A 815 11.31 -26.98 17.73
C PHE A 815 12.82 -26.72 17.62
N GLU A 816 13.16 -25.48 17.26
CA GLU A 816 14.49 -24.89 17.32
C GLU A 816 14.51 -23.92 18.50
N VAL A 817 14.93 -24.40 19.68
CA VAL A 817 14.99 -23.62 20.91
C VAL A 817 16.38 -22.99 21.03
N ILE A 818 16.47 -21.67 20.81
CA ILE A 818 17.72 -20.92 20.78
C ILE A 818 18.09 -20.35 22.15
N ALA A 819 19.31 -19.79 22.25
CA ALA A 819 19.86 -19.14 23.45
C ALA A 819 20.12 -20.08 24.64
N GLU A 820 20.10 -21.40 24.44
CA GLU A 820 20.31 -22.39 25.48
C GLU A 820 21.73 -22.30 26.06
N ALA A 821 21.87 -22.17 27.38
CA ALA A 821 23.18 -21.99 28.02
C ALA A 821 23.98 -23.29 28.14
N ALA A 822 23.30 -24.45 28.13
CA ALA A 822 23.86 -25.78 28.31
C ALA A 822 22.91 -26.83 27.70
N PRO A 823 23.37 -28.07 27.46
CA PRO A 823 22.47 -29.18 27.12
C PRO A 823 21.40 -29.38 28.21
N PRO A 824 20.17 -29.79 27.85
CA PRO A 824 19.12 -30.03 28.82
C PRO A 824 19.47 -31.21 29.75
N SER A 825 19.13 -31.10 31.03
CA SER A 825 19.25 -32.20 31.99
C SER A 825 18.17 -33.28 31.81
N SER A 826 17.05 -32.94 31.15
CA SER A 826 16.05 -33.90 30.68
C SER A 826 15.18 -33.32 29.56
N VAL A 827 14.72 -34.18 28.65
CA VAL A 827 13.69 -33.87 27.67
C VAL A 827 12.64 -34.99 27.75
N LEU A 828 11.39 -34.64 28.07
CA LEU A 828 10.29 -35.59 28.27
C LEU A 828 9.17 -35.31 27.27
N LEU A 829 8.81 -36.27 26.43
CA LEU A 829 7.62 -36.22 25.56
C LEU A 829 6.48 -36.97 26.26
N ASP A 830 5.38 -36.27 26.53
CA ASP A 830 4.22 -36.79 27.28
C ASP A 830 4.60 -37.51 28.61
N GLY A 831 5.64 -37.00 29.27
CA GLY A 831 6.21 -37.56 30.51
C GLY A 831 7.18 -38.74 30.33
N ALA A 832 7.43 -39.21 29.10
CA ALA A 832 8.42 -40.26 28.79
C ALA A 832 9.74 -39.65 28.30
N ALA A 833 10.88 -40.21 28.73
CA ALA A 833 12.20 -39.71 28.34
C ALA A 833 12.45 -39.83 26.83
N LEU A 834 12.78 -38.70 26.20
CA LEU A 834 13.03 -38.59 24.77
C LEU A 834 14.50 -38.92 24.45
N SER A 835 14.74 -39.61 23.32
CA SER A 835 16.09 -40.06 22.95
C SER A 835 16.91 -38.94 22.31
N GLU A 836 18.19 -38.88 22.65
CA GLU A 836 19.18 -38.00 22.00
C GLU A 836 19.54 -38.57 20.61
N LEU A 837 19.59 -37.70 19.60
CA LEU A 837 19.85 -38.01 18.20
C LEU A 837 21.28 -37.63 17.78
N GLY A 838 21.75 -38.14 16.65
CA GLY A 838 23.10 -37.89 16.13
C GLY A 838 23.33 -36.49 15.53
N GLY A 839 22.25 -35.79 15.14
CA GLY A 839 22.33 -34.44 14.57
C GLY A 839 21.03 -33.97 13.92
N VAL A 840 21.02 -32.74 13.41
CA VAL A 840 19.83 -32.07 12.82
C VAL A 840 19.21 -32.87 11.67
N ALA A 841 20.01 -33.53 10.83
CA ALA A 841 19.51 -34.34 9.70
C ALA A 841 18.66 -35.55 10.13
N GLU A 842 18.75 -36.01 11.39
CA GLU A 842 17.88 -37.08 11.89
C GLU A 842 16.47 -36.59 12.27
N LEU A 843 16.28 -35.27 12.46
CA LEU A 843 15.00 -34.64 12.81
C LEU A 843 14.00 -34.62 11.65
N GLU A 844 14.49 -34.69 10.40
CA GLU A 844 13.64 -34.80 9.21
C GLU A 844 12.89 -36.15 9.16
N GLY A 845 13.35 -37.15 9.93
CA GLY A 845 12.64 -38.39 10.13
C GLY A 845 11.33 -38.25 10.92
N SER A 846 10.57 -39.35 10.99
CA SER A 846 9.34 -39.44 11.79
C SER A 846 9.57 -39.89 13.24
N ALA A 847 10.80 -40.24 13.61
CA ALA A 847 11.13 -40.71 14.95
C ALA A 847 11.28 -39.51 15.91
N PRO A 848 10.56 -39.46 17.04
CA PRO A 848 10.70 -38.38 17.99
C PRO A 848 12.02 -38.50 18.76
N GLY A 849 12.69 -37.36 18.97
CA GLY A 849 14.05 -37.29 19.50
C GLY A 849 14.48 -35.84 19.73
N TRP A 850 15.66 -35.62 20.31
CA TRP A 850 16.22 -34.28 20.49
C TRP A 850 17.72 -34.26 20.20
N PHE A 851 18.27 -33.09 19.88
CA PHE A 851 19.70 -32.89 19.63
C PHE A 851 20.13 -31.52 20.16
N TYR A 852 21.25 -31.44 20.87
CA TYR A 852 21.78 -30.17 21.36
C TYR A 852 23.06 -29.78 20.62
N GLU A 853 23.00 -28.68 19.87
CA GLU A 853 24.15 -28.15 19.16
C GLU A 853 24.92 -27.15 20.03
N THR A 854 26.08 -27.57 20.52
CA THR A 854 26.90 -26.75 21.43
C THR A 854 27.49 -25.50 20.76
N GLY A 855 27.71 -25.53 19.44
CA GLY A 855 28.31 -24.42 18.70
C GLY A 855 27.36 -23.23 18.52
N THR A 856 26.08 -23.51 18.25
CA THR A 856 25.01 -22.51 18.06
C THR A 856 24.18 -22.26 19.30
N ARG A 857 24.36 -23.07 20.36
CA ARG A 857 23.58 -23.00 21.61
C ARG A 857 22.08 -23.22 21.36
N THR A 858 21.78 -24.23 20.56
CA THR A 858 20.43 -24.55 20.09
C THR A 858 20.04 -25.97 20.50
N LEU A 859 18.91 -26.10 21.17
CA LEU A 859 18.25 -27.38 21.41
C LEU A 859 17.19 -27.61 20.32
N TRP A 860 17.34 -28.72 19.61
CA TRP A 860 16.39 -29.19 18.62
C TRP A 860 15.51 -30.30 19.21
N VAL A 861 14.19 -30.24 18.99
CA VAL A 861 13.23 -31.24 19.52
C VAL A 861 12.26 -31.67 18.43
N ARG A 862 12.29 -32.95 18.06
CA ARG A 862 11.33 -33.57 17.13
C ARG A 862 10.12 -34.10 17.89
N VAL A 863 8.96 -33.53 17.60
CA VAL A 863 7.65 -33.90 18.16
C VAL A 863 6.85 -34.65 17.08
N PRO A 864 6.23 -35.80 17.39
CA PRO A 864 5.48 -36.58 16.40
C PRO A 864 4.13 -35.93 16.08
N ALA A 865 3.42 -36.48 15.10
CA ALA A 865 2.09 -36.04 14.71
C ALA A 865 1.04 -36.34 15.78
N GLY A 866 0.22 -35.34 16.12
CA GLY A 866 -0.80 -35.44 17.16
C GLY A 866 -0.85 -34.18 18.01
N ALA A 867 -1.41 -34.30 19.22
CA ALA A 867 -1.35 -33.28 20.27
C ALA A 867 -0.41 -33.77 21.36
N HIS A 868 0.70 -33.07 21.56
CA HIS A 868 1.82 -33.51 22.39
C HIS A 868 2.42 -32.39 23.24
N GLU A 869 2.92 -32.75 24.41
CA GLU A 869 3.66 -31.86 25.30
C GLU A 869 5.11 -32.34 25.44
N VAL A 870 6.08 -31.44 25.27
CA VAL A 870 7.48 -31.68 25.64
C VAL A 870 7.89 -30.80 26.81
N VAL A 871 8.40 -31.44 27.87
CA VAL A 871 8.99 -30.77 29.03
C VAL A 871 10.52 -30.85 28.94
N VAL A 872 11.16 -29.71 28.80
CA VAL A 872 12.62 -29.52 28.80
C VAL A 872 13.05 -29.03 30.18
N GLY A 873 13.84 -29.81 30.90
CA GLY A 873 14.51 -29.41 32.14
C GLY A 873 15.96 -29.01 31.89
N ARG A 874 16.40 -27.89 32.48
CA ARG A 874 17.77 -27.37 32.41
C ARG A 874 18.49 -27.60 33.75
#